data_AF-A0A8J7E9M3-F1
#
_entry.id   AF-A0A8J7E9M3-F1
#
_cell.length_a   1.000
_cell.length_b   1.000
_cell.length_c   1.000
_cell.angle_alpha   90.00
_cell.angle_beta   90.00
_cell.angle_gamma   90.00
#
_symmetry.space_group_name_H-M   'P 1'
#
loop_
_entity.id
_entity.type
_entity.pdbx_description
1 polymer ?
#
loop_
_entity_poly.entity_id
_entity_poly.type
_entity_poly.pdbx_seq_one_letter_code
_entity_poly.pdbx_strand_id
1 'polypeptide(L)'
;MTCLPVAGVDIVRATLCRAAKKVQIRLGIAGPATAAEPWKVPLQQLFHLRLGVEWDASIEPQNLVLTLRSQLPDSGGQVRFNSVDGPATRTLTGSGEHVVACYGTRPSGHSGATGDVLLDLRASDDQASEPLVTVHLAVQPRSQRDIEAALDQLQAELAIAAQPHRPDDTATQLVWNRYARLFADARLFADALDTLNEAAIPTVAGALASRSFDLTEIKTHLAAHGQADSLAETKARGRTDAFDPFRGHWRGDWRQGNVCPPVIGICQDHQWGDTVALATQPQLYVQRVQLGDDSRPYREGAAACTAITEGDRDFTLPAINVINIQTGVIVGAVGLRAAADGGVIAQRPHVGFYIAPGRLLWVAEESLSTEGNTSTITYSVFYEIREGDTVDQPLYTIQGFEFSWRRNDTTGTGTLVGEITTKAGQYLKIMTAEERELERQFRDRSLQPGHLEQFYYRRQLERLSPDDVTAFQANADTSAAVQNYLERLHEFVSQQKALAEAPVGPRPAVTFIMGDEPADAANQFYASARNFFSLNPAGTLVTNLRTLVQVRDYLNSHAAVDSPWGEINIVVHANEEGGMSIPVRAGGNPISPDGLAQAIADDDILPLNADQVDVRTQVRIRGCALGRNSEILELLSAALGDRDRQRPVVRAPKGLQIYVWRSLGGTLTEVEEHLVEFWFVSWPGNPAARPGRAALAQQFQDQYHDQPVEFDWEQALQGGVNGISQETRDRSLPYPPFSITYAPGDLPPLGTSAQRLAAVLERSTLEAELNADGYQIADFNWVIGTGQRTLGSGDIEVTFTINAQRTILRLERDLRAQLSELLFNLNNNLQTDLTNRTLSPALRQAFVDADYPLSEVARVLIRAVNQQWLILDPAHPLLHQPDAIRTVLVRRTDAHLTVRREDPLTTEAVVRAHPPVTDLRHFGEYVPARPATQP
;
A
#
# COMPACT_ATOMS: atom_id res chain seq x y z
N MET A 1 -17.91 18.11 -24.44
CA MET A 1 -19.32 18.53 -24.56
C MET A 1 -20.03 18.10 -23.30
N THR A 2 -20.40 19.07 -22.46
CA THR A 2 -21.08 18.84 -21.17
C THR A 2 -22.57 19.07 -21.41
N CYS A 3 -23.36 18.00 -21.44
CA CYS A 3 -24.79 18.07 -21.71
C CYS A 3 -25.55 17.84 -20.39
N LEU A 4 -26.45 18.76 -20.04
CA LEU A 4 -27.28 18.71 -18.83
C LEU A 4 -28.74 18.38 -19.21
N PRO A 5 -29.45 17.53 -18.44
CA PRO A 5 -30.88 17.25 -18.64
C PRO A 5 -31.74 18.48 -18.34
N VAL A 6 -32.93 18.54 -18.96
CA VAL A 6 -33.92 19.62 -18.74
C VAL A 6 -34.23 19.75 -17.25
N ALA A 7 -34.21 21.00 -16.74
CA ALA A 7 -34.49 21.32 -15.36
C ALA A 7 -35.89 20.81 -14.96
N GLY A 8 -35.97 20.11 -13.82
CA GLY A 8 -37.24 19.90 -13.13
C GLY A 8 -37.81 21.24 -12.64
N VAL A 9 -39.02 21.21 -12.07
CA VAL A 9 -39.70 22.39 -11.51
C VAL A 9 -38.76 23.10 -10.52
N ASP A 10 -38.50 24.40 -10.72
CA ASP A 10 -37.75 25.24 -9.78
C ASP A 10 -38.50 25.28 -8.43
N ILE A 11 -37.97 24.60 -7.40
CA ILE A 11 -38.67 24.43 -6.11
C ILE A 11 -38.33 25.57 -5.15
N VAL A 12 -37.09 26.07 -5.19
CA VAL A 12 -36.64 27.23 -4.41
C VAL A 12 -35.86 28.17 -5.32
N ARG A 13 -36.38 29.39 -5.47
CA ARG A 13 -35.69 30.51 -6.12
C ARG A 13 -35.37 31.54 -5.05
N ALA A 14 -34.11 31.59 -4.61
CA ALA A 14 -33.64 32.64 -3.72
C ALA A 14 -32.81 33.64 -4.55
N THR A 15 -33.28 34.89 -4.61
CA THR A 15 -32.47 36.02 -5.04
C THR A 15 -32.02 36.73 -3.77
N LEU A 16 -30.76 36.56 -3.38
CA LEU A 16 -30.22 37.19 -2.19
C LEU A 16 -29.47 38.46 -2.58
N CYS A 17 -29.83 39.57 -1.94
CA CYS A 17 -29.12 40.83 -2.00
C CYS A 17 -28.55 41.11 -0.60
N ARG A 18 -27.40 40.52 -0.24
CA ARG A 18 -26.73 40.79 1.04
C ARG A 18 -25.34 41.37 0.74
N ALA A 19 -24.99 42.50 1.35
CA ALA A 19 -23.68 43.17 1.21
C ALA A 19 -23.22 43.43 -0.25
N ALA A 20 -24.10 43.94 -1.11
CA ALA A 20 -23.86 44.18 -2.54
C ALA A 20 -23.57 42.92 -3.39
N LYS A 21 -23.69 41.73 -2.81
CA LYS A 21 -23.64 40.47 -3.57
C LYS A 21 -25.04 40.06 -4.03
N LYS A 22 -25.22 39.91 -5.34
CA LYS A 22 -26.40 39.34 -5.98
C LYS A 22 -26.04 37.97 -6.53
N VAL A 23 -26.60 36.93 -5.93
CA VAL A 23 -26.52 35.56 -6.45
C VAL A 23 -27.94 35.00 -6.52
N GLN A 24 -28.24 34.37 -7.65
CA GLN A 24 -29.47 33.62 -7.84
C GLN A 24 -29.14 32.14 -7.71
N ILE A 25 -29.74 31.49 -6.71
CA ILE A 25 -29.59 30.06 -6.47
C ILE A 25 -30.91 29.38 -6.81
N ARG A 26 -30.82 28.36 -7.67
CA ARG A 26 -31.92 27.44 -8.01
C ARG A 26 -31.61 26.07 -7.44
N LEU A 27 -32.53 25.53 -6.66
CA LEU A 27 -32.43 24.22 -6.05
C LEU A 27 -33.59 23.35 -6.54
N GLY A 28 -33.27 22.15 -7.04
CA GLY A 28 -34.26 21.21 -7.55
C GLY A 28 -33.90 19.75 -7.25
N ILE A 29 -34.92 18.90 -7.17
CA ILE A 29 -34.80 17.45 -7.04
C ILE A 29 -35.64 16.77 -8.12
N ALA A 30 -35.30 15.53 -8.46
CA ALA A 30 -36.13 14.70 -9.32
C ALA A 30 -37.32 14.17 -8.51
N GLY A 31 -38.46 14.87 -8.54
CA GLY A 31 -39.70 14.42 -7.92
C GLY A 31 -40.68 15.56 -7.58
N PRO A 32 -41.95 15.24 -7.28
CA PRO A 32 -42.97 16.21 -6.89
C PRO A 32 -42.75 16.64 -5.44
N ALA A 33 -41.81 17.55 -5.18
CA ALA A 33 -41.74 18.24 -3.90
C ALA A 33 -42.46 19.59 -4.00
N THR A 34 -43.36 19.85 -3.05
CA THR A 34 -43.91 21.19 -2.81
C THR A 34 -43.03 21.90 -1.77
N ALA A 35 -42.98 23.23 -1.80
CA ALA A 35 -42.18 24.03 -0.85
C ALA A 35 -42.55 23.82 0.63
N ALA A 36 -43.65 23.12 0.93
CA ALA A 36 -44.15 22.87 2.28
C ALA A 36 -43.68 21.54 2.89
N GLU A 37 -43.06 20.63 2.12
CA GLU A 37 -42.60 19.33 2.62
C GLU A 37 -41.06 19.22 2.60
N PRO A 38 -40.44 18.60 3.62
CA PRO A 38 -39.01 18.33 3.61
C PRO A 38 -38.65 17.37 2.48
N TRP A 39 -37.46 17.55 1.92
CA TRP A 39 -36.99 16.70 0.83
C TRP A 39 -36.63 15.32 1.38
N LYS A 40 -37.25 14.29 0.79
CA LYS A 40 -37.11 12.91 1.23
C LYS A 40 -35.84 12.31 0.64
N VAL A 41 -34.83 12.11 1.48
CA VAL A 41 -33.57 11.42 1.12
C VAL A 41 -33.74 9.95 1.50
N PRO A 42 -33.63 9.01 0.57
CA PRO A 42 -33.73 7.59 0.91
C PRO A 42 -32.53 7.11 1.74
N LEU A 43 -32.79 6.24 2.72
CA LEU A 43 -31.76 5.59 3.53
C LEU A 43 -30.90 4.66 2.66
N GLN A 44 -29.57 4.79 2.75
CA GLN A 44 -28.55 4.03 2.02
C GLN A 44 -28.70 4.07 0.49
N GLN A 45 -29.34 5.10 -0.04
CA GLN A 45 -29.50 5.32 -1.47
C GLN A 45 -29.04 6.70 -1.86
N LEU A 46 -28.35 6.77 -2.99
CA LEU A 46 -27.89 8.03 -3.56
C LEU A 46 -29.09 8.88 -4.00
N PHE A 47 -29.05 10.15 -3.62
CA PHE A 47 -30.04 11.19 -3.85
C PHE A 47 -29.34 12.39 -4.46
N HIS A 48 -29.83 12.88 -5.59
CA HIS A 48 -29.20 14.00 -6.30
C HIS A 48 -29.93 15.31 -6.05
N LEU A 49 -29.16 16.29 -5.63
CA LEU A 49 -29.53 17.69 -5.54
C LEU A 49 -29.03 18.37 -6.81
N ARG A 50 -29.91 19.07 -7.53
CA ARG A 50 -29.52 19.97 -8.62
C ARG A 50 -29.40 21.38 -8.06
N LEU A 51 -28.28 22.03 -8.36
CA LEU A 51 -27.96 23.37 -7.91
C LEU A 51 -27.56 24.23 -9.12
N GLY A 52 -28.42 25.15 -9.52
CA GLY A 52 -28.10 26.22 -10.45
C GLY A 52 -27.59 27.45 -9.70
N VAL A 53 -26.40 27.92 -10.06
CA VAL A 53 -25.77 29.10 -9.45
C VAL A 53 -25.53 30.15 -10.52
N GLU A 54 -26.15 31.31 -10.37
CA GLU A 54 -25.94 32.46 -11.24
C GLU A 54 -25.50 33.67 -10.40
N TRP A 55 -24.20 33.97 -10.44
CA TRP A 55 -23.66 35.21 -9.88
C TRP A 55 -23.99 36.39 -10.79
N ASP A 56 -24.32 37.55 -10.21
CA ASP A 56 -24.46 38.79 -10.96
C ASP A 56 -23.12 39.15 -11.63
N ALA A 57 -23.19 39.56 -12.90
CA ALA A 57 -22.01 39.85 -13.72
C ALA A 57 -21.08 40.92 -13.13
N SER A 58 -21.55 41.72 -12.17
CA SER A 58 -20.76 42.72 -11.47
C SER A 58 -19.91 42.19 -10.31
N ILE A 59 -19.97 40.88 -10.01
CA ILE A 59 -19.27 40.25 -8.87
C ILE A 59 -18.43 39.08 -9.37
N GLU A 60 -17.22 38.94 -8.83
CA GLU A 60 -16.36 37.79 -9.10
C GLU A 60 -17.00 36.51 -8.51
N PRO A 61 -17.21 35.43 -9.30
CA PRO A 61 -17.80 34.19 -8.81
C PRO A 61 -17.02 33.62 -7.63
N GLN A 62 -17.72 33.27 -6.56
CA GLN A 62 -17.11 32.72 -5.35
C GLN A 62 -17.41 31.24 -5.21
N ASN A 63 -16.65 30.57 -4.35
CA ASN A 63 -16.93 29.18 -4.02
C ASN A 63 -18.16 29.10 -3.11
N LEU A 64 -19.05 28.17 -3.40
CA LEU A 64 -20.18 27.82 -2.55
C LEU A 64 -19.87 26.58 -1.73
N VAL A 65 -20.05 26.67 -0.43
CA VAL A 65 -19.86 25.59 0.53
C VAL A 65 -21.24 25.09 0.95
N LEU A 66 -21.53 23.84 0.62
CA LEU A 66 -22.73 23.13 1.05
C LEU A 66 -22.39 22.36 2.31
N THR A 67 -23.18 22.50 3.37
CA THR A 67 -22.96 21.81 4.65
C THR A 67 -24.24 21.10 5.08
N LEU A 68 -24.15 19.79 5.28
CA LEU A 68 -25.17 18.95 5.87
C LEU A 68 -25.00 18.94 7.39
N ARG A 69 -26.06 19.25 8.14
CA ARG A 69 -26.05 19.18 9.60
C ARG A 69 -27.34 18.55 10.10
N SER A 70 -27.23 17.69 11.11
CA SER A 70 -28.41 17.20 11.81
C SER A 70 -28.94 18.28 12.75
N GLN A 71 -30.26 18.46 12.81
CA GLN A 71 -30.91 19.30 13.81
C GLN A 71 -30.88 18.67 15.20
N LEU A 72 -30.75 17.34 15.26
CA LEU A 72 -30.74 16.54 16.47
C LEU A 72 -29.50 15.64 16.44
N PRO A 73 -28.35 16.06 16.99
CA PRO A 73 -27.06 15.40 16.83
C PRO A 73 -27.07 13.88 17.07
N ASP A 74 -27.86 13.43 18.05
CA ASP A 74 -27.86 12.03 18.50
C ASP A 74 -29.08 11.21 18.03
N SER A 75 -30.15 11.85 17.54
CA SER A 75 -31.43 11.19 17.25
C SER A 75 -32.06 11.59 15.90
N GLY A 76 -31.45 12.53 15.18
CA GLY A 76 -31.92 12.95 13.87
C GLY A 76 -31.39 12.06 12.75
N GLY A 77 -31.99 12.21 11.58
CA GLY A 77 -31.46 11.68 10.33
C GLY A 77 -30.03 12.14 10.09
N GLN A 78 -29.31 11.39 9.28
CA GLN A 78 -27.95 11.74 8.86
C GLN A 78 -27.85 11.56 7.35
N VAL A 79 -27.35 12.59 6.67
CA VAL A 79 -27.06 12.57 5.23
C VAL A 79 -25.59 12.89 5.05
N ARG A 80 -24.91 12.23 4.11
CA ARG A 80 -23.53 12.52 3.72
C ARG A 80 -23.42 12.76 2.22
N PHE A 81 -22.36 13.46 1.80
CA PHE A 81 -21.99 13.54 0.38
C PHE A 81 -21.07 12.34 0.04
N ASN A 82 -21.38 11.56 -1.01
CA ASN A 82 -20.62 10.37 -1.52
C ASN A 82 -20.64 9.06 -0.69
N SER A 83 -20.61 7.89 -1.36
CA SER A 83 -20.76 6.55 -0.75
C SER A 83 -19.57 6.03 0.07
N VAL A 84 -18.46 6.77 0.15
CA VAL A 84 -17.20 6.31 0.78
C VAL A 84 -16.70 7.34 1.81
N ASP A 85 -17.60 7.76 2.70
CA ASP A 85 -17.28 8.67 3.82
C ASP A 85 -16.85 10.10 3.48
N GLY A 86 -17.46 10.73 2.48
CA GLY A 86 -17.24 12.15 2.21
C GLY A 86 -17.67 13.05 3.38
N PRO A 87 -16.98 14.18 3.58
CA PRO A 87 -17.28 15.12 4.65
C PRO A 87 -18.73 15.62 4.54
N ALA A 88 -19.33 16.03 5.66
CA ALA A 88 -20.62 16.70 5.70
C ALA A 88 -20.63 18.05 4.94
N THR A 89 -19.54 18.41 4.28
CA THR A 89 -19.36 19.66 3.55
C THR A 89 -18.86 19.40 2.13
N ARG A 90 -19.36 20.16 1.15
CA ARG A 90 -18.92 20.11 -0.25
C ARG A 90 -18.76 21.50 -0.83
N THR A 91 -17.62 21.78 -1.43
CA THR A 91 -17.34 23.07 -2.09
C THR A 91 -17.59 22.96 -3.59
N LEU A 92 -18.30 23.94 -4.15
CA LEU A 92 -18.54 24.12 -5.57
C LEU A 92 -17.93 25.45 -6.02
N THR A 93 -17.38 25.48 -7.23
CA THR A 93 -16.68 26.65 -7.77
C THR A 93 -17.38 27.17 -9.01
N GLY A 94 -17.64 28.48 -9.07
CA GLY A 94 -18.12 29.18 -10.27
C GLY A 94 -19.65 29.31 -10.40
N SER A 95 -20.08 29.91 -11.52
CA SER A 95 -21.47 29.92 -11.98
C SER A 95 -21.76 28.69 -12.84
N GLY A 96 -22.96 28.13 -12.75
CA GLY A 96 -23.38 26.99 -13.57
C GLY A 96 -24.37 26.08 -12.88
N GLU A 97 -24.74 25.01 -13.57
CA GLU A 97 -25.54 23.91 -13.02
C GLU A 97 -24.61 22.84 -12.45
N HIS A 98 -24.85 22.47 -11.20
CA HIS A 98 -24.11 21.46 -10.46
C HIS A 98 -25.06 20.34 -10.04
N VAL A 99 -24.57 19.10 -10.09
CA VAL A 99 -25.26 17.93 -9.54
C VAL A 99 -24.48 17.44 -8.33
N VAL A 100 -25.15 17.40 -7.19
CA VAL A 100 -24.56 17.01 -5.90
C VAL A 100 -25.26 15.75 -5.40
N ALA A 101 -24.50 14.66 -5.34
CA ALA A 101 -24.96 13.40 -4.76
C ALA A 101 -24.84 13.41 -3.23
N CYS A 102 -25.89 12.96 -2.55
CA CYS A 102 -25.92 12.70 -1.12
C CYS A 102 -26.71 11.41 -0.82
N TYR A 103 -26.68 10.87 0.39
CA TYR A 103 -27.43 9.66 0.75
C TYR A 103 -27.65 9.64 2.26
N GLY A 104 -28.76 9.03 2.69
CA GLY A 104 -29.06 8.89 4.10
C GLY A 104 -28.21 7.78 4.74
N THR A 105 -27.52 8.04 5.83
CA THR A 105 -26.80 7.03 6.63
C THR A 105 -27.55 6.65 7.91
N ARG A 106 -28.49 7.50 8.35
CA ARG A 106 -29.35 7.25 9.52
C ARG A 106 -30.75 7.75 9.25
N PRO A 107 -31.81 6.96 9.53
CA PRO A 107 -33.19 7.39 9.31
C PRO A 107 -33.55 8.55 10.24
N SER A 108 -34.46 9.41 9.78
CA SER A 108 -35.02 10.47 10.61
C SER A 108 -35.87 9.87 11.73
N GLY A 109 -35.66 10.31 12.97
CA GLY A 109 -36.29 9.74 14.16
C GLY A 109 -37.79 10.00 14.30
N HIS A 110 -38.37 10.87 13.46
CA HIS A 110 -39.77 11.26 13.52
C HIS A 110 -40.50 10.94 12.22
N SER A 111 -41.61 10.21 12.32
CA SER A 111 -42.50 9.83 11.20
C SER A 111 -43.32 10.99 10.62
N GLY A 112 -42.97 12.25 10.89
CA GLY A 112 -43.84 13.40 10.61
C GLY A 112 -43.10 14.68 10.21
N ALA A 113 -43.38 15.12 8.98
CA ALA A 113 -43.39 16.49 8.43
C ALA A 113 -42.20 17.46 8.59
N THR A 114 -41.32 17.34 9.58
CA THR A 114 -40.20 18.30 9.77
C THR A 114 -38.88 17.61 9.47
N GLY A 115 -38.24 17.98 8.36
CA GLY A 115 -36.91 17.47 8.04
C GLY A 115 -35.90 17.82 9.13
N ASP A 116 -35.26 16.79 9.70
CA ASP A 116 -34.31 16.86 10.81
C ASP A 116 -32.85 16.90 10.35
N VAL A 117 -32.62 16.98 9.03
CA VAL A 117 -31.33 17.29 8.42
C VAL A 117 -31.44 18.61 7.68
N LEU A 118 -30.44 19.47 7.81
CA LEU A 118 -30.36 20.75 7.13
C LEU A 118 -29.23 20.74 6.13
N LEU A 119 -29.53 21.14 4.90
CA LEU A 119 -28.54 21.48 3.89
C LEU A 119 -28.40 23.00 3.85
N ASP A 120 -27.31 23.48 4.43
CA ASP A 120 -26.93 24.88 4.44
C ASP A 120 -26.03 25.20 3.25
N LEU A 121 -26.26 26.32 2.57
CA LEU A 121 -25.42 26.82 1.49
C LEU A 121 -24.77 28.13 1.92
N ARG A 122 -23.45 28.26 1.77
CA ARG A 122 -22.66 29.44 2.18
C ARG A 122 -21.70 29.86 1.07
N ALA A 123 -21.39 31.16 0.96
CA ALA A 123 -20.24 31.60 0.16
C ALA A 123 -18.96 31.43 1.00
N SER A 124 -17.85 31.02 0.39
CA SER A 124 -16.61 30.66 1.09
C SER A 124 -15.94 31.80 1.87
N ASP A 125 -16.21 33.05 1.49
CA ASP A 125 -15.66 34.25 2.13
C ASP A 125 -16.63 34.90 3.13
N ASP A 126 -17.85 34.38 3.26
CA ASP A 126 -18.86 34.90 4.17
C ASP A 126 -18.63 34.29 5.56
N GLN A 127 -17.89 35.02 6.40
CA GLN A 127 -17.65 34.71 7.80
C GLN A 127 -18.92 34.92 8.68
N ALA A 128 -20.04 35.40 8.12
CA ALA A 128 -21.27 35.54 8.89
C ALA A 128 -21.84 34.17 9.32
N SER A 129 -22.47 34.15 10.50
CA SER A 129 -22.96 32.92 11.14
C SER A 129 -24.12 32.23 10.41
N GLU A 130 -24.82 32.92 9.52
CA GLU A 130 -26.07 32.44 8.89
C GLU A 130 -25.87 31.95 7.45
N PRO A 131 -26.45 30.80 7.08
CA PRO A 131 -26.41 30.29 5.70
C PRO A 131 -27.24 31.15 4.73
N LEU A 132 -26.82 31.17 3.47
CA LEU A 132 -27.54 31.84 2.37
C LEU A 132 -28.90 31.18 2.11
N VAL A 133 -28.93 29.85 2.11
CA VAL A 133 -30.13 29.04 1.95
C VAL A 133 -30.01 27.83 2.87
N THR A 134 -31.11 27.48 3.55
CA THR A 134 -31.24 26.24 4.31
C THR A 134 -32.39 25.43 3.74
N VAL A 135 -32.12 24.18 3.38
CA VAL A 135 -33.12 23.21 2.92
C VAL A 135 -33.30 22.13 3.98
N HIS A 136 -34.55 21.80 4.31
CA HIS A 136 -34.87 20.70 5.21
C HIS A 136 -34.93 19.38 4.44
N LEU A 137 -34.13 18.42 4.88
CA LEU A 137 -34.09 17.05 4.39
C LEU A 137 -34.62 16.11 5.48
N ALA A 138 -35.31 15.05 5.07
CA ALA A 138 -35.73 13.95 5.94
C ALA A 138 -35.23 12.64 5.36
N VAL A 139 -34.48 11.85 6.14
CA VAL A 139 -34.03 10.52 5.73
C VAL A 139 -35.18 9.53 5.91
N GLN A 140 -35.78 9.11 4.81
CA GLN A 140 -36.85 8.12 4.86
C GLN A 140 -36.25 6.71 5.02
N PRO A 141 -36.57 6.00 6.12
CA PRO A 141 -36.30 4.57 6.17
C PRO A 141 -37.10 3.91 5.05
N ARG A 142 -36.42 3.21 4.14
CA ARG A 142 -37.10 2.32 3.21
C ARG A 142 -37.69 1.20 4.07
N SER A 143 -39.02 1.09 4.13
CA SER A 143 -39.58 0.01 4.92
C SER A 143 -39.26 -1.29 4.19
N GLN A 144 -38.77 -2.32 4.89
CA GLN A 144 -38.59 -3.65 4.32
C GLN A 144 -39.89 -4.17 3.65
N ARG A 145 -41.03 -3.67 4.13
CA ARG A 145 -42.36 -3.84 3.56
C ARG A 145 -42.48 -3.34 2.11
N ASP A 146 -41.78 -2.26 1.71
CA ASP A 146 -41.81 -1.73 0.34
C ASP A 146 -41.03 -2.62 -0.64
N ILE A 147 -39.93 -3.24 -0.20
CA ILE A 147 -39.15 -4.18 -1.02
C ILE A 147 -39.92 -5.48 -1.21
N GLU A 148 -40.51 -6.04 -0.15
CA GLU A 148 -41.33 -7.25 -0.23
C GLU A 148 -42.59 -7.02 -1.10
N ALA A 149 -43.29 -5.90 -0.91
CA ALA A 149 -44.43 -5.56 -1.76
C ALA A 149 -44.04 -5.40 -3.24
N ALA A 150 -42.85 -4.86 -3.50
CA ALA A 150 -42.32 -4.74 -4.85
C ALA A 150 -41.95 -6.10 -5.46
N LEU A 151 -41.34 -6.99 -4.68
CA LEU A 151 -41.06 -8.37 -5.09
C LEU A 151 -42.35 -9.14 -5.39
N ASP A 152 -43.38 -8.98 -4.55
CA ASP A 152 -44.69 -9.60 -4.76
C ASP A 152 -45.35 -9.11 -6.06
N GLN A 153 -45.24 -7.82 -6.37
CA GLN A 153 -45.74 -7.25 -7.63
C GLN A 153 -45.00 -7.79 -8.85
N LEU A 154 -43.66 -7.85 -8.82
CA LEU A 154 -42.88 -8.43 -9.90
C LEU A 154 -43.18 -9.92 -10.08
N GLN A 155 -43.36 -10.65 -8.98
CA GLN A 155 -43.74 -12.06 -9.01
C GLN A 155 -45.10 -12.27 -9.68
N ALA A 156 -46.08 -11.40 -9.40
CA ALA A 156 -47.38 -11.44 -10.07
C ALA A 156 -47.26 -11.14 -11.57
N GLU A 157 -46.45 -10.15 -11.97
CA GLU A 157 -46.18 -9.84 -13.37
C GLU A 157 -45.53 -11.01 -14.10
N LEU A 158 -44.49 -11.61 -13.52
CA LEU A 158 -43.79 -12.75 -14.12
C LEU A 158 -44.66 -14.00 -14.17
N ALA A 159 -45.55 -14.21 -13.21
CA ALA A 159 -46.54 -15.27 -13.26
C ALA A 159 -47.50 -15.13 -14.45
N ILE A 160 -47.82 -13.89 -14.87
CA ILE A 160 -48.59 -13.62 -16.08
C ILE A 160 -47.70 -13.84 -17.32
N ALA A 161 -46.49 -13.30 -17.34
CA ALA A 161 -45.56 -13.42 -18.46
C ALA A 161 -45.18 -14.87 -18.79
N ALA A 162 -45.13 -15.74 -17.78
CA ALA A 162 -44.76 -17.15 -17.93
C ALA A 162 -45.93 -18.07 -18.36
N GLN A 163 -47.13 -17.53 -18.62
CA GLN A 163 -48.29 -18.32 -19.03
C GLN A 163 -48.13 -18.86 -20.47
N PRO A 164 -48.53 -20.13 -20.73
CA PRO A 164 -48.45 -20.74 -22.07
C PRO A 164 -49.34 -20.07 -23.10
N HIS A 165 -50.40 -19.40 -22.66
CA HIS A 165 -51.43 -18.83 -23.52
C HIS A 165 -51.66 -17.38 -23.14
N ARG A 166 -51.96 -16.57 -24.14
CA ARG A 166 -52.32 -15.16 -23.95
C ARG A 166 -53.60 -15.08 -23.08
N PRO A 167 -53.59 -14.34 -21.96
CA PRO A 167 -54.76 -14.17 -21.10
C PRO A 167 -55.94 -13.49 -21.81
N ASP A 168 -57.16 -13.62 -21.29
CA ASP A 168 -58.35 -12.94 -21.82
C ASP A 168 -58.54 -11.52 -21.25
N ASP A 169 -58.04 -11.25 -20.04
CA ASP A 169 -58.16 -9.96 -19.37
C ASP A 169 -57.20 -8.90 -19.95
N THR A 170 -57.68 -7.68 -20.16
CA THR A 170 -56.92 -6.65 -20.89
C THR A 170 -55.65 -6.20 -20.15
N ALA A 171 -55.68 -6.08 -18.82
CA ALA A 171 -54.52 -5.65 -18.04
C ALA A 171 -53.42 -6.72 -18.04
N THR A 172 -53.79 -7.98 -17.82
CA THR A 172 -52.87 -9.13 -17.88
C THR A 172 -52.37 -9.38 -19.31
N GLN A 173 -53.18 -9.11 -20.34
CA GLN A 173 -52.74 -9.16 -21.73
C GLN A 173 -51.61 -8.17 -22.03
N LEU A 174 -51.63 -6.96 -21.47
CA LEU A 174 -50.57 -5.98 -21.70
C LEU A 174 -49.22 -6.47 -21.18
N VAL A 175 -49.21 -7.06 -19.98
CA VAL A 175 -48.03 -7.71 -19.40
C VAL A 175 -47.55 -8.85 -20.30
N TRP A 176 -48.43 -9.79 -20.63
CA TRP A 176 -48.08 -10.94 -21.47
C TRP A 176 -47.53 -10.50 -22.84
N ASN A 177 -48.19 -9.55 -23.50
CA ASN A 177 -47.79 -9.02 -24.80
C ASN A 177 -46.41 -8.35 -24.76
N ARG A 178 -46.02 -7.75 -23.63
CA ARG A 178 -44.71 -7.12 -23.46
C ARG A 178 -43.58 -8.16 -23.52
N TYR A 179 -43.72 -9.26 -22.80
CA TYR A 179 -42.73 -10.34 -22.81
C TYR A 179 -42.75 -11.13 -24.13
N ALA A 180 -43.94 -11.39 -24.67
CA ALA A 180 -44.09 -11.99 -26.00
C ALA A 180 -43.44 -11.13 -27.11
N ARG A 181 -43.50 -9.79 -26.99
CA ARG A 181 -42.79 -8.87 -27.87
C ARG A 181 -41.28 -9.04 -27.76
N LEU A 182 -40.73 -9.10 -26.54
CA LEU A 182 -39.29 -9.31 -26.32
C LEU A 182 -38.79 -10.60 -27.00
N PHE A 183 -39.57 -11.67 -26.86
CA PHE A 183 -39.31 -12.94 -27.53
C PHE A 183 -39.38 -12.83 -29.06
N ALA A 184 -40.33 -12.08 -29.60
CA ALA A 184 -40.43 -11.83 -31.04
C ALA A 184 -39.26 -10.98 -31.56
N ASP A 185 -38.86 -9.92 -30.84
CA ASP A 185 -37.71 -9.09 -31.20
C ASP A 185 -36.41 -9.90 -31.19
N ALA A 186 -36.22 -10.73 -30.17
CA ALA A 186 -35.08 -11.65 -30.07
C ALA A 186 -34.90 -12.51 -31.32
N ARG A 187 -36.01 -13.02 -31.87
CA ARG A 187 -36.01 -13.80 -33.10
C ARG A 187 -35.65 -12.96 -34.33
N LEU A 188 -36.16 -11.73 -34.42
CA LEU A 188 -35.96 -10.85 -35.57
C LEU A 188 -34.54 -10.30 -35.66
N PHE A 189 -33.94 -9.95 -34.52
CA PHE A 189 -32.58 -9.44 -34.54
C PHE A 189 -31.53 -10.54 -34.60
N ALA A 190 -31.87 -11.82 -34.37
CA ALA A 190 -30.92 -12.94 -34.47
C ALA A 190 -30.14 -12.93 -35.79
N ASP A 191 -30.86 -12.75 -36.91
CA ASP A 191 -30.26 -12.67 -38.25
C ASP A 191 -29.46 -11.38 -38.46
N ALA A 192 -29.80 -10.30 -37.74
CA ALA A 192 -29.10 -9.02 -37.81
C ALA A 192 -27.78 -8.99 -37.01
N LEU A 193 -27.46 -10.03 -36.23
CA LEU A 193 -26.26 -10.11 -35.40
C LEU A 193 -24.99 -10.56 -36.14
N ASP A 194 -25.03 -10.75 -37.47
CA ASP A 194 -23.88 -11.19 -38.29
C ASP A 194 -22.57 -10.39 -38.11
N THR A 195 -22.64 -9.18 -37.57
CA THR A 195 -21.51 -8.25 -37.45
C THR A 195 -20.90 -8.15 -36.05
N LEU A 196 -21.20 -9.08 -35.13
CA LEU A 196 -20.60 -9.09 -33.80
C LEU A 196 -19.09 -9.37 -33.88
N ASN A 197 -18.28 -8.45 -33.37
CA ASN A 197 -16.85 -8.66 -33.13
C ASN A 197 -16.63 -9.50 -31.86
N GLU A 198 -15.47 -10.16 -31.73
CA GLU A 198 -15.10 -10.90 -30.51
C GLU A 198 -15.13 -10.01 -29.25
N ALA A 199 -15.74 -10.50 -28.17
CA ALA A 199 -15.62 -9.87 -26.86
C ALA A 199 -14.37 -10.36 -26.14
N ALA A 200 -13.51 -9.44 -25.69
CA ALA A 200 -12.42 -9.79 -24.79
C ALA A 200 -12.96 -10.12 -23.39
N ILE A 201 -12.56 -11.25 -22.82
CA ILE A 201 -12.83 -11.59 -21.41
C ILE A 201 -11.51 -11.57 -20.62
N PRO A 202 -11.43 -10.89 -19.48
CA PRO A 202 -10.30 -11.03 -18.56
C PRO A 202 -10.15 -12.46 -18.03
N THR A 203 -8.94 -13.03 -18.02
CA THR A 203 -8.66 -14.33 -17.35
C THR A 203 -8.15 -14.15 -15.93
N VAL A 204 -8.23 -15.25 -15.18
CA VAL A 204 -7.47 -15.44 -13.94
C VAL A 204 -5.97 -15.31 -14.25
N ALA A 205 -5.26 -14.48 -13.48
CA ALA A 205 -3.83 -14.14 -13.61
C ALA A 205 -3.45 -13.09 -14.68
N GLY A 206 -4.38 -12.23 -15.12
CA GLY A 206 -4.03 -10.98 -15.79
C GLY A 206 -3.75 -11.08 -17.30
N ALA A 207 -3.95 -12.24 -17.92
CA ALA A 207 -4.04 -12.35 -19.37
C ALA A 207 -5.48 -12.06 -19.84
N LEU A 208 -5.67 -11.39 -20.97
CA LEU A 208 -6.97 -11.39 -21.65
C LEU A 208 -7.07 -12.70 -22.43
N ALA A 209 -8.15 -13.47 -22.26
CA ALA A 209 -8.49 -14.52 -23.20
C ALA A 209 -9.46 -13.92 -24.22
N SER A 210 -9.09 -14.00 -25.49
CA SER A 210 -10.06 -13.88 -26.57
C SER A 210 -11.01 -15.07 -26.46
N ARG A 211 -12.25 -14.82 -26.03
CA ARG A 211 -13.33 -15.81 -26.05
C ARG A 211 -14.37 -15.29 -27.02
N SER A 212 -14.51 -15.95 -28.15
CA SER A 212 -15.55 -15.61 -29.13
C SER A 212 -16.91 -16.02 -28.60
N PHE A 213 -17.94 -15.23 -28.93
CA PHE A 213 -19.31 -15.69 -28.83
C PHE A 213 -19.49 -16.84 -29.83
N ASP A 214 -20.11 -17.94 -29.43
CA ASP A 214 -20.66 -18.87 -30.41
C ASP A 214 -21.92 -18.25 -31.02
N LEU A 215 -21.70 -17.38 -32.01
CA LEU A 215 -22.78 -16.70 -32.73
C LEU A 215 -23.76 -17.69 -33.35
N THR A 216 -23.29 -18.87 -33.75
CA THR A 216 -24.14 -19.88 -34.37
C THR A 216 -25.10 -20.45 -33.33
N GLU A 217 -24.60 -20.78 -32.14
CA GLU A 217 -25.41 -21.24 -31.00
C GLU A 217 -26.41 -20.13 -30.57
N ILE A 218 -25.95 -18.89 -30.39
CA ILE A 218 -26.82 -17.76 -30.02
C ILE A 218 -27.95 -17.58 -31.04
N LYS A 219 -27.63 -17.52 -32.34
CA LYS A 219 -28.63 -17.39 -33.41
C LYS A 219 -29.61 -18.53 -33.42
N THR A 220 -29.11 -19.76 -33.32
CA THR A 220 -29.97 -20.97 -33.30
C THR A 220 -30.98 -20.89 -32.16
N HIS A 221 -30.55 -20.44 -30.99
CA HIS A 221 -31.41 -20.34 -29.81
C HIS A 221 -32.39 -19.17 -29.88
N LEU A 222 -31.96 -17.99 -30.34
CA LEU A 222 -32.84 -16.83 -30.54
C LEU A 222 -33.89 -17.09 -31.64
N ALA A 223 -33.49 -17.75 -32.73
CA ALA A 223 -34.36 -18.08 -33.85
C ALA A 223 -35.43 -19.13 -33.50
N ALA A 224 -35.14 -20.01 -32.53
CA ALA A 224 -36.00 -21.14 -32.21
C ALA A 224 -37.27 -20.76 -31.42
N HIS A 225 -37.30 -19.62 -30.72
CA HIS A 225 -38.27 -19.38 -29.65
C HIS A 225 -39.65 -18.82 -30.11
N GLY A 226 -40.73 -19.09 -29.37
CA GLY A 226 -42.07 -18.54 -29.62
C GLY A 226 -43.01 -19.41 -30.48
N GLN A 227 -42.63 -20.65 -30.78
CA GLN A 227 -43.57 -21.70 -31.20
C GLN A 227 -43.72 -22.69 -30.06
N ALA A 228 -44.92 -23.21 -29.83
CA ALA A 228 -45.10 -24.34 -28.93
C ALA A 228 -44.10 -25.44 -29.33
N ASP A 229 -43.24 -25.85 -28.39
CA ASP A 229 -42.11 -26.77 -28.59
C ASP A 229 -40.84 -26.17 -29.24
N SER A 230 -40.55 -24.88 -29.00
CA SER A 230 -39.21 -24.35 -29.32
C SER A 230 -38.10 -25.21 -28.70
N LEU A 231 -36.93 -25.27 -29.35
CA LEU A 231 -35.80 -26.09 -28.88
C LEU A 231 -35.40 -25.72 -27.44
N ALA A 232 -35.39 -24.43 -27.11
CA ALA A 232 -35.04 -23.96 -25.76
C ALA A 232 -36.10 -24.32 -24.71
N GLU A 233 -37.39 -24.09 -25.00
CA GLU A 233 -38.49 -24.48 -24.11
C GLU A 233 -38.56 -25.99 -23.91
N THR A 234 -38.41 -26.77 -24.98
CA THR A 234 -38.40 -28.23 -24.93
C THR A 234 -37.26 -28.74 -24.05
N LYS A 235 -36.07 -28.12 -24.15
CA LYS A 235 -34.93 -28.43 -23.30
C LYS A 235 -35.16 -28.03 -21.83
N ALA A 236 -35.92 -26.98 -21.58
CA ALA A 236 -36.25 -26.48 -20.22
C ALA A 236 -37.49 -27.17 -19.60
N ARG A 237 -38.30 -27.89 -20.37
CA ARG A 237 -39.50 -28.56 -19.87
C ARG A 237 -39.13 -29.67 -18.88
N GLY A 238 -39.80 -29.67 -17.73
CA GLY A 238 -39.54 -30.58 -16.61
C GLY A 238 -38.24 -30.29 -15.85
N ARG A 239 -37.52 -29.21 -16.20
CA ARG A 239 -36.25 -28.82 -15.60
C ARG A 239 -36.49 -27.74 -14.56
N THR A 240 -36.47 -28.10 -13.28
CA THR A 240 -36.24 -27.11 -12.19
C THR A 240 -34.79 -26.64 -12.19
N ASP A 241 -33.94 -27.41 -12.86
CA ASP A 241 -32.52 -27.19 -13.06
C ASP A 241 -32.21 -26.33 -14.28
N ALA A 242 -33.12 -25.46 -14.74
CA ALA A 242 -32.65 -24.36 -15.57
C ALA A 242 -31.73 -23.42 -14.78
N PHE A 243 -31.93 -23.35 -13.45
CA PHE A 243 -31.15 -22.56 -12.50
C PHE A 243 -30.22 -23.42 -11.60
N ASP A 244 -30.28 -24.74 -11.66
CA ASP A 244 -29.60 -25.68 -10.72
C ASP A 244 -28.23 -26.23 -11.19
N PRO A 245 -27.86 -26.22 -12.50
CA PRO A 245 -26.48 -26.18 -12.91
C PRO A 245 -25.83 -24.91 -12.42
N PHE A 246 -26.59 -23.87 -12.10
CA PHE A 246 -26.07 -22.76 -11.32
C PHE A 246 -26.22 -23.01 -9.81
N ARG A 247 -26.63 -24.19 -9.35
CA ARG A 247 -26.90 -24.58 -7.95
C ARG A 247 -27.80 -23.59 -7.18
N GLY A 248 -28.74 -22.93 -7.87
CA GLY A 248 -29.54 -21.84 -7.29
C GLY A 248 -28.81 -20.50 -7.24
N HIS A 249 -27.77 -20.32 -8.06
CA HIS A 249 -26.96 -19.10 -8.10
C HIS A 249 -27.29 -18.33 -9.37
N TRP A 250 -27.89 -17.17 -9.21
CA TRP A 250 -27.96 -16.19 -10.29
C TRP A 250 -27.54 -14.85 -9.72
N ARG A 251 -26.66 -14.17 -10.45
CA ARG A 251 -26.17 -12.80 -10.22
C ARG A 251 -25.90 -12.42 -8.75
N GLY A 252 -24.63 -12.34 -8.37
CA GLY A 252 -24.11 -11.17 -7.66
C GLY A 252 -23.61 -10.11 -8.65
N ASP A 253 -23.73 -8.85 -8.24
CA ASP A 253 -23.26 -7.62 -8.88
C ASP A 253 -23.20 -7.57 -10.42
N TRP A 254 -24.19 -6.91 -11.01
CA TRP A 254 -24.19 -6.61 -12.44
C TRP A 254 -23.20 -5.48 -12.77
N ARG A 255 -21.94 -5.84 -13.06
CA ARG A 255 -20.85 -4.88 -13.28
C ARG A 255 -20.77 -4.31 -14.70
N GLN A 256 -20.75 -2.98 -14.80
CA GLN A 256 -20.69 -2.26 -16.09
C GLN A 256 -19.26 -2.08 -16.63
N GLY A 257 -18.26 -1.98 -15.76
CA GLY A 257 -16.86 -1.77 -16.14
C GLY A 257 -16.03 -3.04 -16.24
N ASN A 258 -16.46 -4.12 -15.59
CA ASN A 258 -15.81 -5.44 -15.55
C ASN A 258 -14.29 -5.46 -15.35
N VAL A 259 -13.73 -4.41 -14.76
CA VAL A 259 -12.36 -4.43 -14.26
C VAL A 259 -12.45 -4.99 -12.84
N CYS A 260 -12.29 -6.31 -12.67
CA CYS A 260 -11.85 -6.79 -11.37
C CYS A 260 -10.55 -6.03 -11.05
N PRO A 261 -10.32 -5.55 -9.81
CA PRO A 261 -9.10 -4.82 -9.50
C PRO A 261 -7.90 -5.62 -10.04
N PRO A 262 -6.97 -4.99 -10.78
CA PRO A 262 -6.00 -5.67 -11.65
C PRO A 262 -5.10 -6.72 -10.96
N VAL A 263 -5.12 -6.74 -9.62
CA VAL A 263 -4.32 -7.62 -8.77
C VAL A 263 -5.02 -8.96 -8.48
N ILE A 264 -6.33 -9.08 -8.71
CA ILE A 264 -7.12 -10.27 -8.37
C ILE A 264 -8.03 -10.61 -9.55
N GLY A 265 -7.56 -11.49 -10.45
CA GLY A 265 -8.24 -11.87 -11.70
C GLY A 265 -9.54 -12.68 -11.55
N ILE A 266 -10.23 -12.60 -10.41
CA ILE A 266 -11.48 -13.28 -10.11
C ILE A 266 -12.37 -12.31 -9.34
N CYS A 267 -13.54 -11.99 -9.88
CA CYS A 267 -14.58 -11.29 -9.13
C CYS A 267 -15.34 -12.35 -8.29
N GLN A 268 -15.48 -12.10 -6.97
CA GLN A 268 -16.19 -13.01 -6.08
C GLN A 268 -17.69 -12.70 -6.06
N ASP A 269 -18.52 -13.71 -6.30
CA ASP A 269 -19.97 -13.58 -6.21
C ASP A 269 -20.46 -13.90 -4.80
N HIS A 270 -21.06 -12.90 -4.16
CA HIS A 270 -21.39 -12.90 -2.74
C HIS A 270 -22.90 -12.93 -2.44
N GLN A 271 -23.78 -12.92 -3.44
CA GLN A 271 -25.25 -12.82 -3.22
C GLN A 271 -26.01 -14.01 -3.82
N TRP A 272 -26.74 -14.74 -2.96
CA TRP A 272 -27.29 -16.07 -3.25
C TRP A 272 -28.78 -16.08 -2.90
N GLY A 273 -29.62 -16.51 -3.84
CA GLY A 273 -31.07 -16.68 -3.63
C GLY A 273 -31.54 -18.03 -4.13
N ASP A 274 -32.15 -18.82 -3.25
CA ASP A 274 -32.71 -20.13 -3.60
C ASP A 274 -33.85 -20.00 -4.61
N THR A 275 -33.95 -20.98 -5.50
CA THR A 275 -35.11 -21.14 -6.38
C THR A 275 -36.24 -21.82 -5.60
N VAL A 276 -37.41 -21.19 -5.50
CA VAL A 276 -38.55 -21.68 -4.73
C VAL A 276 -39.77 -21.82 -5.64
N ALA A 277 -40.53 -22.91 -5.49
CA ALA A 277 -41.79 -23.08 -6.20
C ALA A 277 -42.82 -22.04 -5.71
N LEU A 278 -43.54 -21.40 -6.63
CA LEU A 278 -44.57 -20.44 -6.30
C LEU A 278 -45.78 -21.16 -5.69
N ALA A 279 -46.15 -20.82 -4.47
CA ALA A 279 -47.18 -21.53 -3.71
C ALA A 279 -48.54 -21.62 -4.44
N THR A 280 -48.91 -20.60 -5.22
CA THR A 280 -50.18 -20.55 -5.97
C THR A 280 -50.10 -21.23 -7.33
N GLN A 281 -48.90 -21.46 -7.86
CA GLN A 281 -48.63 -22.00 -9.18
C GLN A 281 -47.37 -22.86 -9.13
N PRO A 282 -47.45 -24.12 -8.64
CA PRO A 282 -46.28 -24.96 -8.34
C PRO A 282 -45.44 -25.33 -9.57
N GLN A 283 -45.96 -25.09 -10.78
CA GLN A 283 -45.21 -25.19 -12.03
C GLN A 283 -44.28 -23.98 -12.29
N LEU A 284 -44.43 -22.89 -11.55
CA LEU A 284 -43.56 -21.73 -11.61
C LEU A 284 -42.53 -21.81 -10.48
N TYR A 285 -41.26 -21.71 -10.86
CA TYR A 285 -40.14 -21.65 -9.94
C TYR A 285 -39.53 -20.27 -10.01
N VAL A 286 -39.48 -19.62 -8.86
CA VAL A 286 -39.09 -18.23 -8.67
C VAL A 286 -37.71 -18.15 -8.06
N GLN A 287 -36.88 -17.24 -8.56
CA GLN A 287 -35.61 -16.88 -7.93
C GLN A 287 -35.59 -15.38 -7.65
N ARG A 288 -35.38 -15.00 -6.40
CA ARG A 288 -35.16 -13.59 -6.01
C ARG A 288 -33.71 -13.22 -6.30
N VAL A 289 -33.50 -12.00 -6.78
CA VAL A 289 -32.21 -11.52 -7.27
C VAL A 289 -31.88 -10.21 -6.59
N GLN A 290 -30.62 -10.08 -6.16
CA GLN A 290 -30.07 -8.86 -5.61
C GLN A 290 -29.09 -8.25 -6.63
N LEU A 291 -29.13 -6.93 -6.77
CA LEU A 291 -28.30 -6.21 -7.74
C LEU A 291 -27.14 -5.53 -7.00
N GLY A 292 -25.96 -5.57 -7.61
CA GLY A 292 -24.78 -4.89 -7.07
C GLY A 292 -24.66 -3.43 -7.46
N ASP A 293 -23.80 -2.75 -6.71
CA ASP A 293 -23.55 -1.30 -6.67
C ASP A 293 -23.19 -0.65 -8.01
N ASP A 294 -22.99 -1.42 -9.08
CA ASP A 294 -22.57 -0.98 -10.41
C ASP A 294 -23.58 -1.30 -11.54
N SER A 295 -24.79 -1.68 -11.17
CA SER A 295 -25.90 -1.89 -12.10
C SER A 295 -26.43 -0.59 -12.74
N ARG A 296 -26.68 -0.56 -14.06
CA ARG A 296 -27.25 0.63 -14.79
C ARG A 296 -28.75 0.84 -14.54
N PRO A 297 -29.29 2.06 -14.71
CA PRO A 297 -30.72 2.31 -14.65
C PRO A 297 -31.39 1.99 -15.98
N TYR A 298 -32.65 1.59 -15.91
CA TYR A 298 -33.55 1.67 -17.08
C TYR A 298 -33.88 3.11 -17.44
N ARG A 299 -34.04 3.40 -18.73
CA ARG A 299 -34.42 4.73 -19.23
C ARG A 299 -35.62 4.66 -20.17
N GLU A 300 -36.55 5.61 -20.04
CA GLU A 300 -37.70 5.78 -20.93
C GLU A 300 -37.69 7.19 -21.55
N GLY A 301 -37.81 7.28 -22.88
CA GLY A 301 -37.80 8.55 -23.65
C GLY A 301 -36.53 8.82 -24.47
N ALA A 302 -36.55 9.88 -25.30
CA ALA A 302 -35.48 10.23 -26.24
C ALA A 302 -34.17 10.57 -25.51
N ALA A 303 -33.11 9.81 -25.80
CA ALA A 303 -31.80 9.97 -25.18
C ALA A 303 -31.09 11.24 -25.68
N ALA A 304 -31.08 12.29 -24.86
CA ALA A 304 -30.06 13.33 -24.96
C ALA A 304 -28.79 12.84 -24.24
N CYS A 305 -27.66 12.87 -24.95
CA CYS A 305 -26.35 12.37 -24.51
C CYS A 305 -26.05 12.66 -23.02
N THR A 306 -25.94 11.61 -22.20
CA THR A 306 -25.52 11.70 -20.80
C THR A 306 -24.46 10.64 -20.52
N ALA A 307 -23.30 11.06 -20.04
CA ALA A 307 -22.38 10.18 -19.34
C ALA A 307 -23.11 9.63 -18.10
N ILE A 308 -23.03 8.31 -17.89
CA ILE A 308 -23.57 7.65 -16.71
C ILE A 308 -22.71 8.10 -15.53
N THR A 309 -23.21 9.04 -14.72
CA THR A 309 -22.61 9.33 -13.41
C THR A 309 -23.05 8.24 -12.44
N GLU A 310 -22.23 7.96 -11.41
CA GLU A 310 -22.37 6.80 -10.50
C GLU A 310 -23.73 6.64 -9.80
N GLY A 311 -24.61 7.63 -9.88
CA GLY A 311 -25.83 7.69 -9.10
C GLY A 311 -27.11 7.26 -9.81
N ASP A 312 -27.00 6.82 -11.05
CA ASP A 312 -28.11 6.33 -11.84
C ASP A 312 -28.25 4.79 -11.64
N ARG A 313 -27.88 4.20 -10.49
CA ARG A 313 -27.64 2.74 -10.42
C ARG A 313 -28.77 1.92 -9.79
N ASP A 314 -29.04 0.74 -10.37
CA ASP A 314 -30.19 -0.15 -10.06
C ASP A 314 -29.99 -1.03 -8.80
N PHE A 315 -28.90 -0.88 -8.05
CA PHE A 315 -28.44 -1.87 -7.04
C PHE A 315 -29.41 -2.10 -5.87
N THR A 316 -30.38 -1.22 -5.72
CA THR A 316 -31.42 -1.34 -4.69
C THR A 316 -32.78 -1.73 -5.26
N LEU A 317 -32.89 -2.02 -6.55
CA LEU A 317 -34.13 -2.48 -7.16
C LEU A 317 -34.33 -3.97 -6.90
N PRO A 318 -35.55 -4.38 -6.52
CA PRO A 318 -35.87 -5.80 -6.45
C PRO A 318 -35.80 -6.39 -7.85
N ALA A 319 -35.25 -7.59 -7.96
CA ALA A 319 -35.19 -8.33 -9.20
C ALA A 319 -35.63 -9.78 -8.96
N ILE A 320 -36.21 -10.39 -9.98
CA ILE A 320 -36.81 -11.72 -9.89
C ILE A 320 -36.76 -12.41 -11.25
N ASN A 321 -36.52 -13.72 -11.23
CA ASN A 321 -36.61 -14.60 -12.39
C ASN A 321 -37.64 -15.68 -12.13
N VAL A 322 -38.28 -16.14 -13.19
CA VAL A 322 -39.25 -17.23 -13.15
C VAL A 322 -38.98 -18.18 -14.30
N ILE A 323 -38.99 -19.48 -13.99
CA ILE A 323 -39.15 -20.54 -14.98
C ILE A 323 -40.50 -21.22 -14.78
N ASN A 324 -41.25 -21.38 -15.86
CA ASN A 324 -42.39 -22.29 -15.91
C ASN A 324 -41.89 -23.65 -16.38
N ILE A 325 -41.78 -24.63 -15.47
CA ILE A 325 -41.23 -25.95 -15.82
C ILE A 325 -42.17 -26.78 -16.70
N GLN A 326 -43.45 -26.44 -16.77
CA GLN A 326 -44.39 -27.14 -17.67
C GLN A 326 -44.19 -26.71 -19.12
N THR A 327 -43.87 -25.45 -19.35
CA THR A 327 -43.72 -24.89 -20.70
C THR A 327 -42.26 -24.76 -21.11
N GLY A 328 -41.34 -24.61 -20.16
CA GLY A 328 -39.94 -24.25 -20.38
C GLY A 328 -39.71 -22.75 -20.58
N VAL A 329 -40.72 -21.90 -20.36
CA VAL A 329 -40.60 -20.44 -20.50
C VAL A 329 -39.79 -19.86 -19.35
N ILE A 330 -38.77 -19.06 -19.67
CA ILE A 330 -37.91 -18.36 -18.70
C ILE A 330 -38.07 -16.85 -18.91
N VAL A 331 -38.44 -16.15 -17.84
CA VAL A 331 -38.66 -14.70 -17.84
C VAL A 331 -38.04 -14.09 -16.58
N GLY A 332 -37.73 -12.80 -16.64
CA GLY A 332 -37.24 -12.06 -15.49
C GLY A 332 -37.60 -10.59 -15.53
N ALA A 333 -37.45 -9.93 -14.39
CA ALA A 333 -37.73 -8.52 -14.23
C ALA A 333 -36.79 -7.87 -13.21
N VAL A 334 -36.45 -6.61 -13.45
CA VAL A 334 -35.75 -5.74 -12.49
C VAL A 334 -36.57 -4.48 -12.29
N GLY A 335 -36.78 -4.10 -11.03
CA GLY A 335 -37.37 -2.82 -10.64
C GLY A 335 -38.84 -2.68 -11.03
N LEU A 336 -39.49 -1.66 -10.47
CA LEU A 336 -40.88 -1.36 -10.73
C LEU A 336 -41.03 0.10 -11.19
N ARG A 337 -41.97 0.33 -12.10
CA ARG A 337 -42.38 1.67 -12.53
C ARG A 337 -43.90 1.75 -12.72
N ALA A 338 -44.43 2.96 -12.61
CA ALA A 338 -45.83 3.21 -12.90
C ALA A 338 -46.14 2.96 -14.39
N ALA A 339 -47.25 2.28 -14.66
CA ALA A 339 -47.79 2.08 -16.00
C ALA A 339 -48.78 3.19 -16.37
N ALA A 340 -49.04 3.38 -17.66
CA ALA A 340 -49.91 4.44 -18.18
C ALA A 340 -51.38 4.32 -17.74
N ASP A 341 -51.81 3.12 -17.34
CA ASP A 341 -53.14 2.81 -16.81
C ASP A 341 -53.24 2.94 -15.28
N GLY A 342 -52.18 3.40 -14.62
CA GLY A 342 -52.10 3.51 -13.16
C GLY A 342 -51.67 2.22 -12.46
N GLY A 343 -51.35 1.15 -13.20
CA GLY A 343 -50.73 -0.06 -12.67
C GLY A 343 -49.24 0.12 -12.37
N VAL A 344 -48.57 -0.98 -11.98
CA VAL A 344 -47.12 -1.04 -11.82
C VAL A 344 -46.60 -2.17 -12.70
N ILE A 345 -45.53 -1.91 -13.45
CA ILE A 345 -44.88 -2.88 -14.34
C ILE A 345 -43.38 -2.91 -14.12
N ALA A 346 -42.73 -3.97 -14.61
CA ALA A 346 -41.30 -4.16 -14.54
C ALA A 346 -40.60 -2.98 -15.21
N GLN A 347 -39.58 -2.47 -14.54
CA GLN A 347 -38.75 -1.43 -15.12
C GLN A 347 -37.93 -2.05 -16.27
N ARG A 348 -37.25 -3.20 -16.05
CA ARG A 348 -36.44 -3.91 -17.05
C ARG A 348 -36.89 -5.36 -17.24
N PRO A 349 -37.83 -5.64 -18.16
CA PRO A 349 -38.22 -7.00 -18.48
C PRO A 349 -37.08 -7.67 -19.25
N HIS A 350 -36.94 -8.97 -19.02
CA HIS A 350 -35.99 -9.78 -19.76
C HIS A 350 -36.53 -11.20 -19.93
N VAL A 351 -36.01 -11.88 -20.95
CA VAL A 351 -36.40 -13.23 -21.31
C VAL A 351 -35.17 -14.13 -21.42
N GLY A 352 -35.31 -15.37 -20.98
CA GLY A 352 -34.23 -16.35 -20.93
C GLY A 352 -34.42 -17.48 -21.94
N PHE A 353 -33.30 -18.03 -22.41
CA PHE A 353 -33.26 -19.15 -23.33
C PHE A 353 -32.33 -20.21 -22.75
N TYR A 354 -32.89 -21.38 -22.43
CA TYR A 354 -32.12 -22.52 -21.93
C TYR A 354 -31.40 -23.24 -23.07
N ILE A 355 -30.07 -23.29 -22.99
CA ILE A 355 -29.22 -23.84 -24.04
C ILE A 355 -28.82 -25.28 -23.70
N ALA A 356 -28.24 -25.46 -22.52
CA ALA A 356 -27.74 -26.71 -21.97
C ALA A 356 -27.57 -26.55 -20.44
N PRO A 357 -27.32 -27.64 -19.70
CA PRO A 357 -26.97 -27.53 -18.29
C PRO A 357 -25.79 -26.56 -18.08
N GLY A 358 -26.01 -25.49 -17.33
CA GLY A 358 -25.01 -24.46 -17.04
C GLY A 358 -24.84 -23.42 -18.14
N ARG A 359 -25.75 -23.37 -19.12
CA ARG A 359 -25.74 -22.39 -20.21
C ARG A 359 -27.10 -21.71 -20.39
N LEU A 360 -27.12 -20.40 -20.17
CA LEU A 360 -28.30 -19.56 -20.34
C LEU A 360 -27.97 -18.38 -21.25
N LEU A 361 -28.93 -17.99 -22.07
CA LEU A 361 -28.88 -16.76 -22.84
C LEU A 361 -30.02 -15.86 -22.38
N TRP A 362 -29.74 -14.59 -22.15
CA TRP A 362 -30.73 -13.59 -21.72
C TRP A 362 -30.83 -12.47 -22.75
N VAL A 363 -32.05 -11.98 -22.95
CA VAL A 363 -32.34 -10.75 -23.72
C VAL A 363 -33.08 -9.79 -22.81
N ALA A 364 -32.49 -8.65 -22.52
CA ALA A 364 -33.03 -7.63 -21.62
C ALA A 364 -33.35 -6.33 -22.35
N GLU A 365 -34.50 -5.74 -22.03
CA GLU A 365 -34.88 -4.39 -22.46
C GLU A 365 -34.24 -3.36 -21.52
N GLU A 366 -33.29 -2.57 -22.02
CA GLU A 366 -32.55 -1.57 -21.23
C GLU A 366 -33.18 -0.18 -21.32
N SER A 367 -33.77 0.16 -22.47
CA SER A 367 -34.53 1.39 -22.65
C SER A 367 -35.51 1.28 -23.80
N LEU A 368 -36.61 2.02 -23.69
CA LEU A 368 -37.65 2.13 -24.72
C LEU A 368 -37.93 3.62 -24.99
N SER A 369 -37.88 4.01 -26.26
CA SER A 369 -38.32 5.32 -26.74
C SER A 369 -39.26 5.14 -27.92
N THR A 370 -40.47 5.68 -27.83
CA THR A 370 -41.49 5.56 -28.88
C THR A 370 -41.69 6.92 -29.57
N GLU A 371 -41.60 6.91 -30.90
CA GLU A 371 -41.87 8.07 -31.77
C GLU A 371 -42.85 7.64 -32.87
N GLY A 372 -44.13 8.03 -32.71
CA GLY A 372 -45.20 7.58 -33.60
C GLY A 372 -45.42 6.07 -33.53
N ASN A 373 -45.37 5.38 -34.68
CA ASN A 373 -45.49 3.92 -34.77
C ASN A 373 -44.12 3.20 -34.75
N THR A 374 -43.07 3.90 -34.35
CA THR A 374 -41.71 3.36 -34.30
C THR A 374 -41.17 3.44 -32.89
N SER A 375 -40.75 2.30 -32.37
CA SER A 375 -40.07 2.20 -31.08
C SER A 375 -38.59 1.94 -31.31
N THR A 376 -37.72 2.76 -30.71
CA THR A 376 -36.29 2.46 -30.61
C THR A 376 -36.04 1.86 -29.23
N ILE A 377 -35.59 0.62 -29.22
CA ILE A 377 -35.40 -0.20 -28.02
C ILE A 377 -33.91 -0.51 -27.91
N THR A 378 -33.31 -0.28 -26.75
CA THR A 378 -31.95 -0.75 -26.49
C THR A 378 -32.04 -2.11 -25.81
N TYR A 379 -31.44 -3.12 -26.44
CA TYR A 379 -31.34 -4.46 -25.89
C TYR A 379 -29.95 -4.72 -25.35
N SER A 380 -29.89 -5.58 -24.35
CA SER A 380 -28.67 -6.28 -23.98
C SER A 380 -28.87 -7.77 -24.04
N VAL A 381 -27.87 -8.45 -24.60
CA VAL A 381 -27.84 -9.90 -24.72
C VAL A 381 -26.70 -10.42 -23.87
N PHE A 382 -26.99 -11.40 -23.01
CA PHE A 382 -26.01 -12.02 -22.12
C PHE A 382 -25.96 -13.51 -22.33
N TYR A 383 -24.77 -14.07 -22.46
CA TYR A 383 -24.49 -15.48 -22.55
C TYR A 383 -23.74 -15.90 -21.29
N GLU A 384 -24.39 -16.74 -20.48
CA GLU A 384 -23.91 -17.22 -19.19
C GLU A 384 -23.44 -18.67 -19.32
N ILE A 385 -22.22 -18.96 -18.86
CA ILE A 385 -21.58 -20.26 -18.97
C ILE A 385 -21.02 -20.65 -17.60
N ARG A 386 -21.41 -21.81 -17.08
CA ARG A 386 -20.70 -22.46 -15.98
C ARG A 386 -19.53 -23.28 -16.53
N GLU A 387 -18.35 -23.04 -15.97
CA GLU A 387 -17.09 -23.71 -16.31
C GLU A 387 -16.47 -24.35 -15.05
N GLY A 388 -15.62 -25.37 -15.24
CA GLY A 388 -14.92 -26.07 -14.15
C GLY A 388 -15.61 -27.36 -13.68
N ASP A 389 -14.90 -28.12 -12.84
CA ASP A 389 -15.46 -29.34 -12.23
C ASP A 389 -16.64 -28.95 -11.34
N THR A 390 -17.76 -29.65 -11.51
CA THR A 390 -18.96 -29.53 -10.69
C THR A 390 -18.73 -29.72 -9.19
N VAL A 391 -17.60 -30.31 -8.80
CA VAL A 391 -17.28 -30.69 -7.42
C VAL A 391 -16.41 -29.65 -6.68
N ASP A 392 -15.34 -29.13 -7.29
CA ASP A 392 -14.30 -28.43 -6.50
C ASP A 392 -14.30 -26.89 -6.60
N GLN A 393 -14.51 -26.28 -7.77
CA GLN A 393 -14.59 -24.81 -7.93
C GLN A 393 -15.40 -24.43 -9.17
N PRO A 394 -16.72 -24.23 -9.07
CA PRO A 394 -17.50 -23.79 -10.21
C PRO A 394 -17.20 -22.32 -10.53
N LEU A 395 -16.75 -22.09 -11.75
CA LEU A 395 -16.42 -20.77 -12.30
C LEU A 395 -17.54 -20.38 -13.26
N TYR A 396 -17.83 -19.09 -13.36
CA TYR A 396 -18.92 -18.59 -14.20
C TYR A 396 -18.40 -17.51 -15.12
N THR A 397 -18.62 -17.72 -16.41
CA THR A 397 -18.30 -16.75 -17.44
C THR A 397 -19.58 -16.10 -17.92
N ILE A 398 -19.63 -14.77 -17.90
CA ILE A 398 -20.74 -14.00 -18.48
C ILE A 398 -20.17 -13.14 -19.61
N GLN A 399 -20.65 -13.36 -20.82
CA GLN A 399 -20.35 -12.50 -21.96
C GLN A 399 -21.61 -11.71 -22.32
N GLY A 400 -21.49 -10.44 -22.68
CA GLY A 400 -22.64 -9.66 -23.11
C GLY A 400 -22.33 -8.51 -24.03
N PHE A 401 -23.33 -8.12 -24.80
CA PHE A 401 -23.29 -7.00 -25.74
C PHE A 401 -24.61 -6.22 -25.70
N GLU A 402 -24.57 -4.96 -26.10
CA GLU A 402 -25.74 -4.10 -26.24
C GLU A 402 -25.84 -3.48 -27.62
N PHE A 403 -27.07 -3.20 -28.04
CA PHE A 403 -27.38 -2.55 -29.31
C PHE A 403 -28.76 -1.89 -29.26
N SER A 404 -29.03 -1.00 -30.21
CA SER A 404 -30.37 -0.41 -30.39
C SER A 404 -31.10 -1.05 -31.56
N TRP A 405 -32.40 -1.25 -31.41
CA TRP A 405 -33.29 -1.91 -32.35
C TRP A 405 -34.47 -0.98 -32.64
N ARG A 406 -34.64 -0.60 -33.90
CA ARG A 406 -35.76 0.22 -34.34
C ARG A 406 -36.86 -0.69 -34.87
N ARG A 407 -37.93 -0.82 -34.09
CA ARG A 407 -39.11 -1.63 -34.37
C ARG A 407 -40.22 -0.76 -34.94
N ASN A 408 -40.86 -1.24 -36.01
CA ASN A 408 -42.14 -0.73 -36.47
C ASN A 408 -43.25 -1.48 -35.71
N ASP A 409 -43.98 -0.77 -34.85
CA ASP A 409 -44.95 -1.37 -33.95
C ASP A 409 -46.21 -1.88 -34.68
N THR A 410 -46.48 -1.38 -35.90
CA THR A 410 -47.60 -1.85 -36.73
C THR A 410 -47.27 -3.16 -37.46
N THR A 411 -46.07 -3.27 -38.05
CA THR A 411 -45.69 -4.46 -38.84
C THR A 411 -44.96 -5.52 -38.01
N GLY A 412 -44.46 -5.15 -36.83
CA GLY A 412 -43.60 -5.99 -36.00
C GLY A 412 -42.19 -6.20 -36.57
N THR A 413 -41.84 -5.60 -37.70
CA THR A 413 -40.49 -5.68 -38.30
C THR A 413 -39.55 -4.69 -37.61
N GLY A 414 -38.24 -4.95 -37.61
CA GLY A 414 -37.28 -3.98 -37.10
C GLY A 414 -35.93 -4.04 -37.79
N THR A 415 -35.08 -3.06 -37.50
CA THR A 415 -33.69 -2.99 -37.97
C THR A 415 -32.75 -2.57 -36.86
N LEU A 416 -31.52 -3.05 -36.91
CA LEU A 416 -30.45 -2.61 -36.03
C LEU A 416 -30.17 -1.12 -36.24
N VAL A 417 -29.91 -0.39 -35.15
CA VAL A 417 -29.52 1.03 -35.17
C VAL A 417 -28.23 1.21 -34.37
N GLY A 418 -27.21 1.75 -35.04
CA GLY A 418 -25.90 1.98 -34.45
C GLY A 418 -25.01 0.73 -34.46
N GLU A 419 -23.86 0.84 -33.80
CA GLU A 419 -22.92 -0.27 -33.65
C GLU A 419 -23.31 -1.16 -32.47
N ILE A 420 -22.98 -2.44 -32.56
CA ILE A 420 -23.08 -3.36 -31.44
C ILE A 420 -21.87 -3.11 -30.54
N THR A 421 -22.12 -2.79 -29.28
CA THR A 421 -21.06 -2.51 -28.31
C THR A 421 -20.95 -3.65 -27.32
N THR A 422 -19.75 -4.20 -27.16
CA THR A 422 -19.48 -5.18 -26.10
C THR A 422 -19.78 -4.55 -24.75
N LYS A 423 -20.65 -5.20 -23.97
CA LYS A 423 -21.08 -4.73 -22.66
C LYS A 423 -20.30 -5.40 -21.53
N ALA A 424 -19.87 -6.66 -21.72
CA ALA A 424 -19.27 -7.43 -20.65
C ALA A 424 -18.52 -8.71 -21.08
N GLY A 425 -17.42 -9.01 -20.37
CA GLY A 425 -16.89 -10.34 -20.11
C GLY A 425 -16.55 -10.46 -18.62
N GLN A 426 -17.22 -11.30 -17.85
CA GLN A 426 -16.93 -11.54 -16.43
C GLN A 426 -16.46 -12.97 -16.20
N TYR A 427 -15.58 -13.13 -15.20
CA TYR A 427 -15.17 -14.41 -14.67
C TYR A 427 -15.40 -14.40 -13.16
N LEU A 428 -16.41 -15.14 -12.70
CA LEU A 428 -16.87 -15.16 -11.31
C LEU A 428 -16.50 -16.49 -10.65
N LYS A 429 -15.94 -16.42 -9.43
CA LYS A 429 -15.84 -17.58 -8.55
C LYS A 429 -17.05 -17.60 -7.63
N ILE A 430 -17.72 -18.75 -7.59
CA ILE A 430 -18.72 -19.03 -6.58
C ILE A 430 -18.01 -19.41 -5.28
N MET A 431 -18.28 -18.61 -4.25
CA MET A 431 -17.73 -18.82 -2.93
C MET A 431 -18.34 -20.06 -2.27
N THR A 432 -17.55 -20.87 -1.60
CA THR A 432 -18.11 -21.92 -0.74
C THR A 432 -18.95 -21.30 0.40
N ALA A 433 -19.75 -22.11 1.11
CA ALA A 433 -20.47 -21.60 2.29
C ALA A 433 -19.53 -21.01 3.35
N GLU A 434 -18.35 -21.62 3.52
CA GLU A 434 -17.30 -21.15 4.43
C GLU A 434 -16.67 -19.83 3.94
N GLU A 435 -16.34 -19.74 2.65
CA GLU A 435 -15.80 -18.50 2.08
C GLU A 435 -16.81 -17.35 2.20
N ARG A 436 -18.10 -17.60 1.99
CA ARG A 436 -19.16 -16.58 2.20
C ARG A 436 -19.27 -16.13 3.64
N GLU A 437 -19.14 -17.05 4.57
CA GLU A 437 -19.17 -16.72 5.99
C GLU A 437 -17.98 -15.82 6.34
N LEU A 438 -16.77 -16.14 5.87
CA LEU A 438 -15.61 -15.27 6.01
C LEU A 438 -15.85 -13.90 5.38
N GLU A 439 -16.34 -13.84 4.14
CA GLU A 439 -16.62 -12.56 3.49
C GLU A 439 -17.61 -11.69 4.27
N ARG A 440 -18.69 -12.30 4.79
CA ARG A 440 -19.67 -11.59 5.62
C ARG A 440 -19.02 -11.05 6.89
N GLN A 441 -18.27 -11.89 7.58
CA GLN A 441 -17.53 -11.51 8.78
C GLN A 441 -16.52 -10.39 8.50
N PHE A 442 -15.80 -10.44 7.38
CA PHE A 442 -14.88 -9.40 6.97
C PHE A 442 -15.58 -8.05 6.73
N ARG A 443 -16.73 -8.06 6.03
CA ARG A 443 -17.56 -6.85 5.80
C ARG A 443 -18.10 -6.27 7.10
N ASP A 444 -18.47 -7.13 8.04
CA ASP A 444 -18.90 -6.77 9.39
C ASP A 444 -17.72 -6.39 10.30
N ARG A 445 -16.49 -6.31 9.76
CA ARG A 445 -15.23 -6.01 10.47
C ARG A 445 -14.85 -7.03 11.55
N SER A 446 -15.49 -8.21 11.53
CA SER A 446 -15.22 -9.35 12.39
C SER A 446 -14.11 -10.22 11.82
N LEU A 447 -12.86 -9.78 11.97
CA LEU A 447 -11.71 -10.53 11.45
C LEU A 447 -11.46 -11.83 12.24
N GLN A 448 -11.58 -12.97 11.56
CA GLN A 448 -11.26 -14.33 12.04
C GLN A 448 -9.89 -14.82 11.55
N PRO A 449 -9.27 -15.83 12.20
CA PRO A 449 -7.99 -16.42 11.77
C PRO A 449 -7.96 -16.88 10.30
N GLY A 450 -9.07 -17.45 9.80
CA GLY A 450 -9.18 -17.90 8.41
C GLY A 450 -9.00 -16.80 7.37
N HIS A 451 -9.20 -15.53 7.72
CA HIS A 451 -8.91 -14.41 6.83
C HIS A 451 -7.41 -14.22 6.61
N LEU A 452 -6.60 -14.43 7.66
CA LEU A 452 -5.15 -14.23 7.59
C LEU A 452 -4.46 -15.32 6.75
N GLU A 453 -5.09 -16.48 6.60
CA GLU A 453 -4.62 -17.55 5.72
C GLU A 453 -4.81 -17.18 4.24
N GLN A 454 -5.83 -16.37 3.93
CA GLN A 454 -6.13 -15.96 2.56
C GLN A 454 -5.43 -14.65 2.19
N PHE A 455 -4.67 -14.68 1.11
CA PHE A 455 -3.96 -13.51 0.58
C PHE A 455 -4.90 -12.35 0.22
N TYR A 456 -6.11 -12.67 -0.23
CA TYR A 456 -7.16 -11.71 -0.58
C TYR A 456 -7.45 -10.73 0.56
N TYR A 457 -7.77 -11.23 1.76
CA TYR A 457 -8.15 -10.39 2.90
C TYR A 457 -6.96 -9.60 3.44
N ARG A 458 -5.77 -10.20 3.52
CA ARG A 458 -4.54 -9.49 3.92
C ARG A 458 -4.27 -8.27 3.05
N ARG A 459 -4.41 -8.40 1.72
CA ARG A 459 -4.25 -7.29 0.78
C ARG A 459 -5.29 -6.19 0.94
N GLN A 460 -6.52 -6.52 1.36
CA GLN A 460 -7.52 -5.51 1.66
C GLN A 460 -7.18 -4.77 2.94
N LEU A 461 -6.80 -5.49 3.99
CA LEU A 461 -6.39 -4.93 5.28
C LEU A 461 -5.21 -3.96 5.14
N GLU A 462 -4.21 -4.28 4.31
CA GLU A 462 -3.05 -3.41 4.02
C GLU A 462 -3.39 -2.06 3.38
N ARG A 463 -4.60 -1.90 2.81
CA ARG A 463 -5.05 -0.67 2.16
C ARG A 463 -5.90 0.22 3.07
N LEU A 464 -6.21 -0.27 4.26
CA LEU A 464 -7.06 0.43 5.20
C LEU A 464 -6.35 1.65 5.79
N SER A 465 -7.16 2.62 6.20
CA SER A 465 -6.66 3.70 7.06
C SER A 465 -6.38 3.19 8.48
N PRO A 466 -5.55 3.88 9.28
CA PRO A 466 -5.37 3.55 10.69
C PRO A 466 -6.70 3.45 11.47
N ASP A 467 -7.65 4.34 11.17
CA ASP A 467 -8.97 4.36 11.81
C ASP A 467 -9.80 3.11 11.45
N ASP A 468 -9.73 2.66 10.19
CA ASP A 468 -10.38 1.43 9.76
C ASP A 468 -9.76 0.19 10.40
N VAL A 469 -8.43 0.13 10.53
CA VAL A 469 -7.75 -0.97 11.24
C VAL A 469 -8.17 -1.01 12.71
N THR A 470 -8.32 0.16 13.36
CA THR A 470 -8.84 0.26 14.72
C THR A 470 -10.29 -0.27 14.81
N ALA A 471 -11.11 0.01 13.80
CA ALA A 471 -12.46 -0.53 13.75
C ALA A 471 -12.50 -2.06 13.53
N PHE A 472 -11.53 -2.62 12.82
CA PHE A 472 -11.32 -4.07 12.76
C PHE A 472 -10.87 -4.61 14.12
N GLN A 473 -9.92 -3.97 14.81
CA GLN A 473 -9.48 -4.40 16.15
C GLN A 473 -10.63 -4.49 17.16
N ALA A 474 -11.56 -3.55 17.12
CA ALA A 474 -12.71 -3.51 18.04
C ALA A 474 -13.70 -4.68 17.86
N ASN A 475 -13.77 -5.27 16.66
CA ASN A 475 -14.76 -6.30 16.31
C ASN A 475 -14.13 -7.66 15.95
N ALA A 476 -12.80 -7.73 15.86
CA ALA A 476 -12.06 -8.92 15.49
C ALA A 476 -12.08 -9.99 16.58
N ASP A 477 -11.74 -11.21 16.17
CA ASP A 477 -11.47 -12.32 17.07
C ASP A 477 -10.37 -11.97 18.09
N THR A 478 -10.51 -12.46 19.32
CA THR A 478 -9.61 -12.14 20.44
C THR A 478 -8.35 -13.01 20.48
N SER A 479 -8.12 -13.87 19.49
CA SER A 479 -6.90 -14.66 19.44
C SER A 479 -5.66 -13.76 19.30
N ALA A 480 -4.59 -14.14 20.01
CA ALA A 480 -3.33 -13.40 19.99
C ALA A 480 -2.75 -13.25 18.57
N ALA A 481 -2.98 -14.22 17.67
CA ALA A 481 -2.51 -14.14 16.29
C ALA A 481 -3.18 -12.99 15.52
N VAL A 482 -4.50 -12.84 15.64
CA VAL A 482 -5.27 -11.77 14.97
C VAL A 482 -4.94 -10.41 15.58
N GLN A 483 -4.88 -10.31 16.91
CA GLN A 483 -4.55 -9.05 17.59
C GLN A 483 -3.13 -8.59 17.28
N ASN A 484 -2.12 -9.47 17.37
CA ASN A 484 -0.74 -9.14 17.00
C ASN A 484 -0.59 -8.77 15.52
N TYR A 485 -1.41 -9.34 14.63
CA TYR A 485 -1.41 -8.95 13.23
C TYR A 485 -1.99 -7.54 13.06
N LEU A 486 -3.14 -7.25 13.68
CA LEU A 486 -3.79 -5.95 13.57
C LEU A 486 -2.99 -4.83 14.23
N GLU A 487 -2.28 -5.08 15.33
CA GLU A 487 -1.36 -4.12 15.93
C GLU A 487 -0.22 -3.75 14.98
N ARG A 488 0.44 -4.76 14.39
CA ARG A 488 1.49 -4.55 13.38
C ARG A 488 0.97 -3.87 12.13
N LEU A 489 -0.25 -4.22 11.70
CA LEU A 489 -0.90 -3.59 10.57
C LEU A 489 -1.21 -2.11 10.88
N HIS A 490 -1.74 -1.81 12.07
CA HIS A 490 -2.04 -0.44 12.49
C HIS A 490 -0.77 0.42 12.47
N GLU A 491 0.33 -0.10 13.01
CA GLU A 491 1.64 0.55 12.95
C GLU A 491 2.09 0.78 11.50
N PHE A 492 1.97 -0.25 10.64
CA PHE A 492 2.31 -0.15 9.22
C PHE A 492 1.48 0.92 8.48
N VAL A 493 0.16 0.87 8.56
CA VAL A 493 -0.70 1.83 7.82
C VAL A 493 -0.55 3.25 8.36
N SER A 494 -0.26 3.41 9.65
CA SER A 494 0.05 4.71 10.25
C SER A 494 1.32 5.31 9.66
N GLN A 495 2.35 4.50 9.45
CA GLN A 495 3.57 4.96 8.78
C GLN A 495 3.37 5.28 7.31
N GLN A 496 2.59 4.47 6.59
CA GLN A 496 2.29 4.76 5.18
C GLN A 496 1.54 6.09 5.06
N LYS A 497 0.60 6.35 5.96
CA LYS A 497 -0.10 7.64 6.06
C LYS A 497 0.87 8.78 6.35
N ALA A 498 1.70 8.65 7.39
CA ALA A 498 2.70 9.67 7.72
C ALA A 498 3.68 9.93 6.55
N LEU A 499 4.08 8.88 5.82
CA LEU A 499 4.96 8.99 4.65
C LEU A 499 4.28 9.67 3.46
N ALA A 500 2.99 9.42 3.26
CA ALA A 500 2.18 10.06 2.23
C ALA A 500 1.91 11.54 2.55
N GLU A 501 1.72 11.89 3.82
CA GLU A 501 1.51 13.26 4.30
C GLU A 501 2.81 14.08 4.37
N ALA A 502 3.96 13.41 4.57
CA ALA A 502 5.25 14.08 4.68
C ALA A 502 5.60 14.86 3.39
N PRO A 503 6.07 16.13 3.49
CA PRO A 503 6.36 16.97 2.33
C PRO A 503 7.28 16.31 1.31
N VAL A 504 6.86 16.29 0.04
CA VAL A 504 7.66 15.76 -1.07
C VAL A 504 8.35 16.93 -1.77
N GLY A 505 9.68 16.90 -1.83
CA GLY A 505 10.48 17.95 -2.48
C GLY A 505 11.96 17.87 -2.13
N PRO A 506 12.79 18.78 -2.67
CA PRO A 506 14.18 18.93 -2.24
C PRO A 506 14.25 19.23 -0.75
N ARG A 507 15.18 18.57 -0.03
CA ARG A 507 15.36 18.74 1.41
C ARG A 507 16.82 19.09 1.73
N PRO A 508 17.06 19.95 2.73
CA PRO A 508 18.42 20.29 3.12
C PRO A 508 19.15 19.06 3.68
N ALA A 509 20.46 19.01 3.46
CA ALA A 509 21.35 18.00 4.00
C ALA A 509 22.53 18.64 4.73
N VAL A 510 23.09 17.94 5.70
CA VAL A 510 24.22 18.41 6.50
C VAL A 510 25.12 17.24 6.90
N THR A 511 26.43 17.47 6.94
CA THR A 511 27.43 16.52 7.42
C THR A 511 28.23 17.14 8.55
N PHE A 512 28.21 16.50 9.71
CA PHE A 512 28.99 16.86 10.88
C PHE A 512 30.24 15.99 10.96
N ILE A 513 31.42 16.61 11.10
CA ILE A 513 32.66 15.92 11.49
C ILE A 513 32.95 16.28 12.94
N MET A 514 32.77 15.28 13.82
CA MET A 514 32.64 15.51 15.26
C MET A 514 33.96 15.60 16.02
N GLY A 515 35.10 15.50 15.35
CA GLY A 515 36.40 15.61 15.99
C GLY A 515 37.49 16.16 15.09
N ASP A 516 38.65 16.37 15.70
CA ASP A 516 39.90 16.67 15.03
C ASP A 516 40.93 15.63 15.44
N GLU A 517 41.87 15.34 14.54
CA GLU A 517 43.05 14.54 14.85
C GLU A 517 44.29 15.41 14.74
N PRO A 518 45.26 15.27 15.65
CA PRO A 518 46.61 15.77 15.46
C PRO A 518 47.18 15.32 14.11
N ALA A 519 47.99 16.15 13.45
CA ALA A 519 48.56 15.83 12.15
C ALA A 519 49.45 14.56 12.15
N ASP A 520 49.98 14.19 13.32
CA ASP A 520 50.82 13.02 13.58
C ASP A 520 50.05 11.84 14.20
N ALA A 521 48.72 11.93 14.32
CA ALA A 521 47.93 10.83 14.85
C ALA A 521 48.08 9.58 13.96
N ALA A 522 48.32 8.43 14.61
CA ALA A 522 48.40 7.13 13.93
C ALA A 522 47.09 6.74 13.24
N ASN A 523 45.96 7.29 13.68
CA ASN A 523 44.66 7.17 13.04
C ASN A 523 44.27 8.53 12.45
N GLN A 524 44.09 8.59 11.13
CA GLN A 524 43.71 9.81 10.39
C GLN A 524 42.25 9.74 9.92
N PHE A 525 41.34 9.17 10.72
CA PHE A 525 39.95 8.96 10.35
C PHE A 525 39.21 10.26 10.05
N TYR A 526 39.25 11.25 10.95
CA TYR A 526 38.56 12.52 10.76
C TYR A 526 39.19 13.35 9.64
N ALA A 527 40.52 13.33 9.51
CA ALA A 527 41.20 13.98 8.40
C ALA A 527 40.82 13.35 7.05
N SER A 528 40.79 12.02 6.98
CA SER A 528 40.38 11.29 5.77
C SER A 528 38.91 11.49 5.43
N ALA A 529 38.01 11.49 6.42
CA ALA A 529 36.61 11.80 6.23
C ALA A 529 36.40 13.24 5.72
N ARG A 530 37.16 14.20 6.25
CA ARG A 530 37.12 15.60 5.78
C ARG A 530 37.53 15.71 4.31
N ASN A 531 38.61 15.04 3.92
CA ASN A 531 39.02 14.97 2.52
C ASN A 531 37.93 14.33 1.65
N PHE A 532 37.33 13.24 2.13
CA PHE A 532 36.24 12.55 1.43
C PHE A 532 35.03 13.46 1.20
N PHE A 533 34.47 14.07 2.25
CA PHE A 533 33.28 14.92 2.14
C PHE A 533 33.55 16.28 1.48
N SER A 534 34.82 16.71 1.39
CA SER A 534 35.19 17.90 0.61
C SER A 534 35.08 17.65 -0.90
N LEU A 535 35.37 16.44 -1.37
CA LEU A 535 35.21 16.05 -2.78
C LEU A 535 33.83 15.45 -3.08
N ASN A 536 33.20 14.84 -2.08
CA ASN A 536 31.87 14.23 -2.15
C ASN A 536 30.91 14.94 -1.18
N PRO A 537 30.49 16.19 -1.48
CA PRO A 537 29.61 16.92 -0.58
C PRO A 537 28.28 16.19 -0.43
N ALA A 538 27.88 15.96 0.83
CA ALA A 538 26.62 15.38 1.23
C ALA A 538 25.82 16.38 2.09
N GLY A 539 25.69 17.60 1.58
CA GLY A 539 25.13 18.74 2.30
C GLY A 539 26.18 19.70 2.85
N THR A 540 25.75 20.58 3.77
CA THR A 540 26.63 21.56 4.41
C THR A 540 27.63 20.85 5.34
N LEU A 541 28.93 21.11 5.19
CA LEU A 541 29.96 20.50 6.02
C LEU A 541 30.23 21.34 7.27
N VAL A 542 30.04 20.75 8.45
CA VAL A 542 30.22 21.38 9.77
C VAL A 542 31.27 20.59 10.55
N THR A 543 32.36 21.23 10.98
CA THR A 543 33.54 20.51 11.52
C THR A 543 33.93 20.90 12.94
N ASN A 544 33.19 21.81 13.57
CA ASN A 544 33.56 22.45 14.85
C ASN A 544 32.67 22.04 16.05
N LEU A 545 31.69 21.16 15.85
CA LEU A 545 30.80 20.68 16.93
C LEU A 545 31.37 19.41 17.56
N ARG A 546 31.24 19.26 18.88
CA ARG A 546 31.89 18.19 19.67
C ARG A 546 30.94 17.41 20.58
N THR A 547 29.64 17.71 20.54
CA THR A 547 28.63 17.08 21.41
C THR A 547 27.35 16.84 20.64
N LEU A 548 26.53 15.88 21.08
CA LEU A 548 25.24 15.61 20.42
C LEU A 548 24.24 16.77 20.59
N VAL A 549 24.25 17.44 21.76
CA VAL A 549 23.42 18.65 21.99
C VAL A 549 23.78 19.77 21.02
N GLN A 550 25.08 20.00 20.74
CA GLN A 550 25.49 21.00 19.75
C GLN A 550 25.00 20.68 18.34
N VAL A 551 24.99 19.41 17.94
CA VAL A 551 24.42 18.97 16.65
C VAL A 551 22.93 19.27 16.60
N ARG A 552 22.19 18.88 17.64
CA ARG A 552 20.75 19.16 17.79
C ARG A 552 20.48 20.66 17.71
N ASP A 553 21.22 21.47 18.46
CA ASP A 553 21.06 22.93 18.48
C ASP A 553 21.33 23.55 17.11
N TYR A 554 22.35 23.07 16.40
CA TYR A 554 22.64 23.49 15.03
C TYR A 554 21.47 23.17 14.08
N LEU A 555 20.94 21.95 14.14
CA LEU A 555 19.82 21.52 13.31
C LEU A 555 18.58 22.37 13.57
N ASN A 556 18.30 22.70 14.84
CA ASN A 556 17.21 23.60 15.22
C ASN A 556 17.39 25.02 14.67
N SER A 557 18.60 25.58 14.74
CA SER A 557 18.85 26.98 14.36
C SER A 557 19.09 27.20 12.86
N HIS A 558 19.32 26.13 12.09
CA HIS A 558 19.61 26.18 10.65
C HIS A 558 18.59 25.45 9.78
N ALA A 559 17.47 24.99 10.36
CA ALA A 559 16.39 24.41 9.58
C ALA A 559 15.79 25.46 8.63
N ALA A 560 15.43 25.03 7.42
CA ALA A 560 14.67 25.86 6.51
C ALA A 560 13.22 25.96 6.99
N VAL A 561 12.61 27.15 6.83
CA VAL A 561 11.19 27.36 7.14
C VAL A 561 10.36 26.39 6.29
N ASP A 562 9.48 25.62 6.93
CA ASP A 562 8.58 24.64 6.32
C ASP A 562 9.26 23.49 5.54
N SER A 563 10.53 23.18 5.84
CA SER A 563 11.25 22.07 5.19
C SER A 563 12.04 21.23 6.20
N PRO A 564 11.56 20.01 6.51
CA PRO A 564 12.29 19.07 7.36
C PRO A 564 13.63 18.67 6.75
N TRP A 565 14.58 18.29 7.60
CA TRP A 565 15.87 17.77 7.16
C TRP A 565 15.71 16.53 6.29
N GLY A 566 16.51 16.43 5.23
CA GLY A 566 16.59 15.28 4.35
C GLY A 566 17.58 14.25 4.88
N GLU A 567 18.87 14.58 4.79
CA GLU A 567 19.96 13.70 5.24
C GLU A 567 20.87 14.42 6.24
N ILE A 568 21.08 13.80 7.40
CA ILE A 568 21.96 14.27 8.47
C ILE A 568 23.07 13.23 8.64
N ASN A 569 24.29 13.53 8.20
CA ASN A 569 25.45 12.67 8.42
C ASN A 569 26.19 13.10 9.69
N ILE A 570 26.48 12.17 10.59
CA ILE A 570 27.29 12.41 11.80
C ILE A 570 28.52 11.51 11.75
N VAL A 571 29.67 12.07 11.40
CA VAL A 571 30.96 11.37 11.34
C VAL A 571 31.62 11.40 12.70
N VAL A 572 31.79 10.22 13.30
CA VAL A 572 32.26 10.07 14.67
C VAL A 572 33.02 8.75 14.83
N HIS A 573 34.09 8.74 15.63
CA HIS A 573 34.66 7.47 16.10
C HIS A 573 33.61 6.76 16.95
N ALA A 574 33.23 5.57 16.53
CA ALA A 574 32.39 4.64 17.29
C ALA A 574 33.19 3.36 17.55
N ASN A 575 32.66 2.50 18.41
CA ASN A 575 33.29 1.23 18.74
C ASN A 575 32.36 0.05 18.47
N GLU A 576 32.94 -1.13 18.57
CA GLU A 576 32.32 -2.43 18.35
C GLU A 576 31.16 -2.75 19.31
N GLU A 577 30.95 -1.91 20.31
CA GLU A 577 30.07 -2.14 21.46
C GLU A 577 28.89 -1.16 21.51
N GLY A 578 28.78 -0.29 20.50
CA GLY A 578 27.66 0.64 20.37
C GLY A 578 27.91 2.03 20.99
N GLY A 579 29.14 2.32 21.40
CA GLY A 579 29.52 3.63 21.95
C GLY A 579 30.00 4.62 20.89
N MET A 580 29.84 5.92 21.14
CA MET A 580 30.40 7.01 20.33
C MET A 580 31.39 7.85 21.15
N SER A 581 32.50 8.24 20.53
CA SER A 581 33.58 9.01 21.16
C SER A 581 33.20 10.42 21.64
N ILE A 582 32.02 10.91 21.25
CA ILE A 582 31.52 12.23 21.65
C ILE A 582 30.59 12.08 22.85
N PRO A 583 30.54 13.08 23.74
CA PRO A 583 29.56 13.09 24.81
C PRO A 583 28.22 13.71 24.37
N VAL A 584 27.16 13.50 25.16
CA VAL A 584 25.88 14.19 24.95
C VAL A 584 26.05 15.70 25.17
N ARG A 585 26.73 16.10 26.25
CA ARG A 585 27.05 17.47 26.64
C ARG A 585 28.55 17.67 26.83
N ALA A 586 29.00 18.93 26.77
CA ALA A 586 30.42 19.26 26.97
C ALA A 586 30.89 18.84 28.36
N GLY A 587 32.05 18.17 28.44
CA GLY A 587 32.62 17.67 29.70
C GLY A 587 32.02 16.33 30.19
N GLY A 588 31.04 15.78 29.49
CA GLY A 588 30.49 14.45 29.78
C GLY A 588 31.37 13.30 29.27
N ASN A 589 30.95 12.08 29.61
CA ASN A 589 31.55 10.85 29.10
C ASN A 589 31.15 10.59 27.63
N PRO A 590 31.95 9.85 26.86
CA PRO A 590 31.53 9.31 25.57
C PRO A 590 30.17 8.62 25.66
N ILE A 591 29.35 8.73 24.62
CA ILE A 591 28.00 8.15 24.58
C ILE A 591 28.08 6.61 24.63
N SER A 592 27.33 6.02 25.56
CA SER A 592 26.92 4.61 25.62
C SER A 592 25.39 4.51 25.52
N PRO A 593 24.81 3.30 25.30
CA PRO A 593 23.36 3.11 25.32
C PRO A 593 22.72 3.65 26.61
N ASP A 594 23.20 3.20 27.78
CA ASP A 594 22.69 3.66 29.08
C ASP A 594 22.87 5.16 29.29
N GLY A 595 24.04 5.69 28.92
CA GLY A 595 24.31 7.13 29.05
C GLY A 595 23.39 7.98 28.18
N LEU A 596 23.03 7.51 26.98
CA LEU A 596 22.08 8.19 26.12
C LEU A 596 20.63 8.03 26.61
N ALA A 597 20.26 6.84 27.07
CA ALA A 597 18.94 6.58 27.65
C ALA A 597 18.68 7.47 28.88
N GLN A 598 19.67 7.56 29.78
CA GLN A 598 19.63 8.44 30.94
C GLN A 598 19.54 9.91 30.52
N ALA A 599 20.33 10.34 29.53
CA ALA A 599 20.28 11.71 29.04
C ALA A 599 18.94 12.08 28.39
N ILE A 600 18.24 11.13 27.77
CA ILE A 600 16.87 11.32 27.27
C ILE A 600 15.89 11.41 28.45
N ALA A 601 16.03 10.52 29.45
CA ALA A 601 15.14 10.50 30.61
C ALA A 601 15.26 11.75 31.50
N ASP A 602 16.46 12.33 31.59
CA ASP A 602 16.76 13.54 32.37
C ASP A 602 16.53 14.84 31.59
N ASP A 603 15.97 14.78 30.37
CA ASP A 603 15.82 15.92 29.45
C ASP A 603 17.15 16.64 29.14
N ASP A 604 18.25 15.92 29.29
CA ASP A 604 19.61 16.41 29.04
C ASP A 604 19.88 16.59 27.55
N ILE A 605 19.14 15.87 26.71
CA ILE A 605 18.96 16.15 25.29
C ILE A 605 17.46 16.20 24.98
N LEU A 606 17.01 17.31 24.39
CA LEU A 606 15.63 17.46 23.93
C LEU A 606 15.56 17.21 22.41
N PRO A 607 14.47 16.59 21.92
CA PRO A 607 14.30 16.29 20.50
C PRO A 607 14.27 17.57 19.63
N LEU A 608 14.40 17.37 18.33
CA LEU A 608 14.19 18.43 17.34
C LEU A 608 12.71 18.80 17.25
N ASN A 609 12.43 19.98 16.73
CA ASN A 609 11.03 20.38 16.52
C ASN A 609 10.36 19.46 15.50
N ALA A 610 9.07 19.20 15.68
CA ALA A 610 8.30 18.24 14.89
C ALA A 610 8.18 18.62 13.39
N ASP A 611 8.42 19.87 13.03
CA ASP A 611 8.45 20.39 11.66
C ASP A 611 9.84 20.26 11.00
N GLN A 612 10.88 19.94 11.78
CA GLN A 612 12.26 19.83 11.31
C GLN A 612 12.69 18.39 11.06
N VAL A 613 12.00 17.41 11.66
CA VAL A 613 12.20 15.99 11.41
C VAL A 613 10.89 15.27 11.16
N ASP A 614 10.88 14.38 10.18
CA ASP A 614 9.75 13.54 9.86
C ASP A 614 10.20 12.13 9.44
N VAL A 615 9.24 11.32 9.00
CA VAL A 615 9.45 9.92 8.58
C VAL A 615 10.34 9.77 7.32
N ARG A 616 10.69 10.88 6.66
CA ARG A 616 11.60 10.94 5.50
C ARG A 616 12.98 11.49 5.88
N THR A 617 13.17 12.04 7.07
CA THR A 617 14.48 12.45 7.58
C THR A 617 15.34 11.23 7.89
N GLN A 618 16.56 11.20 7.32
CA GLN A 618 17.55 10.14 7.57
C GLN A 618 18.72 10.69 8.37
N VAL A 619 19.00 10.09 9.51
CA VAL A 619 20.22 10.30 10.29
C VAL A 619 21.18 9.14 10.00
N ARG A 620 22.36 9.46 9.49
CA ARG A 620 23.41 8.50 9.15
C ARG A 620 24.59 8.71 10.06
N ILE A 621 24.78 7.81 11.02
CA ILE A 621 25.98 7.81 11.83
C ILE A 621 27.09 7.12 11.05
N ARG A 622 28.13 7.86 10.72
CA ARG A 622 29.33 7.40 10.00
C ARG A 622 30.41 7.10 11.04
N GLY A 623 30.25 5.96 11.71
CA GLY A 623 31.17 5.46 12.73
C GLY A 623 31.23 3.95 12.71
N CYS A 624 32.36 3.38 13.16
CA CYS A 624 32.58 1.94 13.15
C CYS A 624 31.50 1.20 13.98
N ALA A 625 30.94 0.14 13.37
CA ALA A 625 30.19 -0.93 14.03
C ALA A 625 28.90 -0.58 14.80
N LEU A 626 28.53 0.69 14.90
CA LEU A 626 27.36 1.14 15.66
C LEU A 626 26.05 0.47 15.19
N GLY A 627 25.97 0.09 13.91
CA GLY A 627 24.83 -0.62 13.34
C GLY A 627 24.61 -2.05 13.85
N ARG A 628 25.53 -2.60 14.66
CA ARG A 628 25.31 -3.89 15.33
C ARG A 628 24.48 -3.76 16.61
N ASN A 629 24.33 -2.56 17.15
CA ASN A 629 23.55 -2.29 18.36
C ASN A 629 22.24 -1.61 17.97
N SER A 630 21.12 -2.33 17.99
CA SER A 630 19.81 -1.75 17.63
C SER A 630 19.29 -0.77 18.67
N GLU A 631 19.64 -0.98 19.95
CA GLU A 631 19.22 -0.13 21.06
C GLU A 631 19.79 1.29 20.92
N ILE A 632 21.08 1.44 20.62
CA ILE A 632 21.65 2.79 20.42
C ILE A 632 21.03 3.50 19.21
N LEU A 633 20.66 2.77 18.15
CA LEU A 633 19.98 3.37 17.00
C LEU A 633 18.56 3.83 17.35
N GLU A 634 17.82 3.06 18.16
CA GLU A 634 16.53 3.46 18.72
C GLU A 634 16.67 4.70 19.60
N LEU A 635 17.64 4.70 20.52
CA LEU A 635 17.90 5.83 21.41
C LEU A 635 18.32 7.09 20.64
N LEU A 636 19.12 6.97 19.58
CA LEU A 636 19.47 8.11 18.72
C LEU A 636 18.27 8.64 17.93
N SER A 637 17.35 7.76 17.53
CA SER A 637 16.08 8.15 16.90
C SER A 637 15.25 8.94 17.91
N ALA A 638 15.09 8.40 19.13
CA ALA A 638 14.34 9.04 20.20
C ALA A 638 14.94 10.39 20.64
N ALA A 639 16.28 10.46 20.77
CA ALA A 639 16.98 11.68 21.16
C ALA A 639 16.79 12.84 20.17
N LEU A 640 16.53 12.55 18.89
CA LEU A 640 16.38 13.55 17.84
C LEU A 640 14.93 13.75 17.38
N GLY A 641 14.06 12.74 17.52
CA GLY A 641 12.68 12.75 17.02
C GLY A 641 11.60 12.45 18.05
N ASP A 642 11.96 12.45 19.33
CA ASP A 642 11.09 12.14 20.48
C ASP A 642 10.66 10.65 20.50
N ARG A 643 9.73 10.29 21.39
CA ARG A 643 9.13 8.94 21.45
C ARG A 643 8.26 8.59 20.25
N ASP A 644 8.13 9.49 19.28
CA ASP A 644 7.55 9.14 18.00
C ASP A 644 8.50 8.17 17.32
N ARG A 645 8.19 6.88 17.50
CA ARG A 645 9.01 5.83 16.94
C ARG A 645 9.28 6.12 15.48
N GLN A 646 8.36 6.70 14.70
CA GLN A 646 8.44 6.83 13.24
C GLN A 646 9.48 7.80 12.68
N ARG A 647 10.15 8.62 13.49
CA ARG A 647 11.08 9.67 13.00
C ARG A 647 12.19 10.02 13.99
N PRO A 648 13.40 10.39 13.53
CA PRO A 648 13.92 10.16 12.19
C PRO A 648 14.36 8.69 12.00
N VAL A 649 14.59 8.27 10.76
CA VAL A 649 15.21 6.96 10.47
C VAL A 649 16.70 7.05 10.77
N VAL A 650 17.22 6.16 11.63
CA VAL A 650 18.65 6.16 12.01
C VAL A 650 19.36 4.95 11.44
N ARG A 651 20.49 5.21 10.78
CA ARG A 651 21.32 4.19 10.13
C ARG A 651 22.78 4.34 10.55
N ALA A 652 23.45 3.21 10.73
CA ALA A 652 24.88 3.19 10.97
C ALA A 652 25.53 1.92 10.41
N PRO A 653 26.84 1.93 10.08
CA PRO A 653 27.55 0.74 9.61
C PRO A 653 27.55 -0.41 10.63
N LYS A 654 27.33 -1.65 10.17
CA LYS A 654 27.65 -2.87 10.94
C LYS A 654 29.14 -3.21 10.87
N GLY A 655 29.85 -2.73 9.85
CA GLY A 655 31.30 -2.90 9.68
C GLY A 655 32.09 -1.72 10.25
N LEU A 656 33.42 -1.79 10.17
CA LEU A 656 34.29 -0.66 10.46
C LEU A 656 34.23 0.33 9.30
N GLN A 657 34.09 1.62 9.62
CA GLN A 657 34.04 2.69 8.63
C GLN A 657 35.47 3.16 8.33
N ILE A 658 35.90 3.02 7.08
CA ILE A 658 37.23 3.45 6.64
C ILE A 658 37.10 4.52 5.56
N TYR A 659 37.95 5.55 5.69
CA TYR A 659 38.18 6.56 4.67
C TYR A 659 39.64 6.49 4.25
N VAL A 660 39.89 6.45 2.95
CA VAL A 660 41.25 6.54 2.39
C VAL A 660 41.32 7.67 1.39
N TRP A 661 42.50 8.26 1.26
CA TRP A 661 42.76 9.29 0.27
C TRP A 661 44.17 9.19 -0.29
N ARG A 662 44.36 9.76 -1.48
CA ARG A 662 45.67 9.98 -2.08
C ARG A 662 45.80 11.43 -2.52
N SER A 663 46.99 12.00 -2.32
CA SER A 663 47.35 13.28 -2.91
C SER A 663 48.59 13.15 -3.78
N LEU A 664 48.60 13.90 -4.88
CA LEU A 664 49.74 14.06 -5.77
C LEU A 664 50.14 15.53 -5.79
N GLY A 665 51.38 15.84 -5.43
CA GLY A 665 51.87 17.23 -5.37
C GLY A 665 51.07 18.11 -4.39
N GLY A 666 50.54 17.54 -3.30
CA GLY A 666 49.72 18.25 -2.32
C GLY A 666 48.27 18.48 -2.74
N THR A 667 47.87 18.06 -3.94
CA THR A 667 46.48 18.10 -4.40
C THR A 667 45.83 16.74 -4.17
N LEU A 668 44.65 16.76 -3.53
CA LEU A 668 43.83 15.57 -3.32
C LEU A 668 43.34 15.02 -4.66
N THR A 669 43.75 13.80 -5.02
CA THR A 669 43.47 13.18 -6.33
C THR A 669 42.46 12.05 -6.25
N GLU A 670 42.35 11.38 -5.09
CA GLU A 670 41.48 10.22 -4.90
C GLU A 670 41.00 10.20 -3.45
N VAL A 671 39.72 9.91 -3.27
CA VAL A 671 39.11 9.64 -1.96
C VAL A 671 38.18 8.44 -2.10
N GLU A 672 38.12 7.62 -1.06
CA GLU A 672 37.27 6.43 -1.01
C GLU A 672 36.74 6.24 0.41
N GLU A 673 35.48 5.81 0.48
CA GLU A 673 34.79 5.36 1.69
C GLU A 673 34.47 3.88 1.49
N HIS A 674 34.84 3.02 2.44
CA HIS A 674 34.48 1.60 2.40
C HIS A 674 34.26 1.04 3.81
N LEU A 675 33.59 -0.11 3.86
CA LEU A 675 33.35 -0.86 5.08
C LEU A 675 34.27 -2.07 5.15
N VAL A 676 34.73 -2.37 6.35
CA VAL A 676 35.52 -3.57 6.66
C VAL A 676 34.69 -4.44 7.58
N GLU A 677 34.51 -5.70 7.21
CA GLU A 677 33.94 -6.68 8.13
C GLU A 677 34.93 -6.97 9.22
N PHE A 678 34.42 -7.20 10.42
CA PHE A 678 35.29 -7.53 11.53
C PHE A 678 34.62 -8.50 12.50
N TRP A 679 35.49 -9.23 13.18
CA TRP A 679 35.17 -10.06 14.32
C TRP A 679 36.18 -9.75 15.39
N PHE A 680 35.77 -9.83 16.64
CA PHE A 680 36.67 -9.64 17.75
C PHE A 680 36.34 -10.56 18.91
N VAL A 681 37.37 -10.86 19.69
CA VAL A 681 37.29 -11.50 21.00
C VAL A 681 38.14 -10.69 21.98
N SER A 682 37.90 -10.84 23.28
CA SER A 682 38.62 -10.08 24.30
C SER A 682 39.11 -10.97 25.44
N TRP A 683 40.11 -10.49 26.18
CA TRP A 683 40.58 -11.12 27.40
C TRP A 683 41.01 -10.08 28.44
N PRO A 684 40.98 -10.42 29.74
CA PRO A 684 41.43 -9.54 30.80
C PRO A 684 42.95 -9.31 30.72
N GLY A 685 43.37 -8.06 30.90
CA GLY A 685 44.79 -7.70 30.95
C GLY A 685 45.32 -7.08 29.68
N ASN A 686 46.65 -7.10 29.59
CA ASN A 686 47.40 -6.48 28.52
C ASN A 686 47.65 -7.49 27.37
N PRO A 687 48.25 -7.06 26.25
CA PRO A 687 48.50 -7.94 25.11
C PRO A 687 49.39 -9.15 25.43
N ALA A 688 50.21 -9.09 26.48
CA ALA A 688 51.06 -10.21 26.90
C ALA A 688 50.28 -11.36 27.56
N ALA A 689 49.05 -11.10 28.02
CA ALA A 689 48.14 -12.11 28.56
C ALA A 689 47.32 -12.84 27.47
N ARG A 690 47.66 -12.66 26.19
CA ARG A 690 46.91 -13.20 25.06
C ARG A 690 46.74 -14.72 25.15
N PRO A 691 45.50 -15.25 25.08
CA PRO A 691 45.25 -16.68 25.02
C PRO A 691 45.93 -17.34 23.81
N GLY A 692 46.21 -18.64 23.94
CA GLY A 692 46.74 -19.44 22.82
C GLY A 692 45.77 -19.48 21.64
N ARG A 693 46.28 -19.72 20.44
CA ARG A 693 45.49 -19.68 19.19
C ARG A 693 44.24 -20.56 19.23
N ALA A 694 44.34 -21.79 19.72
CA ALA A 694 43.20 -22.70 19.84
C ALA A 694 42.11 -22.14 20.77
N ALA A 695 42.51 -21.50 21.88
CA ALA A 695 41.56 -20.83 22.78
C ALA A 695 40.90 -19.62 22.12
N LEU A 696 41.65 -18.83 21.34
CA LEU A 696 41.08 -17.71 20.58
C LEU A 696 40.11 -18.20 19.49
N ALA A 697 40.46 -19.24 18.74
CA ALA A 697 39.58 -19.82 17.74
C ALA A 697 38.27 -20.33 18.35
N GLN A 698 38.35 -21.00 19.51
CA GLN A 698 37.17 -21.42 20.26
C GLN A 698 36.32 -20.21 20.71
N GLN A 699 36.94 -19.14 21.23
CA GLN A 699 36.20 -17.92 21.61
C GLN A 699 35.48 -17.28 20.42
N PHE A 700 36.12 -17.21 19.25
CA PHE A 700 35.47 -16.71 18.03
C PHE A 700 34.30 -17.64 17.64
N GLN A 701 34.51 -18.96 17.67
CA GLN A 701 33.47 -19.92 17.37
C GLN A 701 32.27 -19.77 18.31
N ASP A 702 32.51 -19.62 19.61
CA ASP A 702 31.46 -19.49 20.62
C ASP A 702 30.71 -18.15 20.46
N GLN A 703 31.44 -17.04 20.27
CA GLN A 703 30.84 -15.71 20.16
C GLN A 703 30.05 -15.50 18.85
N TYR A 704 30.46 -16.15 17.75
CA TYR A 704 29.87 -15.97 16.43
C TYR A 704 29.19 -17.23 15.87
N HIS A 705 28.80 -18.19 16.73
CA HIS A 705 28.21 -19.47 16.30
C HIS A 705 26.91 -19.33 15.49
N ASP A 706 26.12 -18.29 15.76
CA ASP A 706 24.87 -18.01 15.06
C ASP A 706 25.05 -17.22 13.75
N GLN A 707 26.28 -16.80 13.44
CA GLN A 707 26.59 -16.08 12.21
C GLN A 707 27.13 -17.05 11.15
N PRO A 708 26.66 -16.98 9.90
CA PRO A 708 27.19 -17.79 8.82
C PRO A 708 28.58 -17.28 8.42
N VAL A 709 29.62 -17.78 9.10
CA VAL A 709 31.02 -17.50 8.77
C VAL A 709 31.56 -18.61 7.87
N GLU A 710 32.03 -18.24 6.69
CA GLU A 710 32.43 -19.19 5.62
C GLU A 710 33.87 -19.70 5.74
N PHE A 711 34.57 -19.38 6.82
CA PHE A 711 35.98 -19.69 7.00
C PHE A 711 36.28 -20.27 8.38
N ASP A 712 37.39 -21.01 8.45
CA ASP A 712 37.90 -21.61 9.67
C ASP A 712 38.67 -20.57 10.51
N TRP A 713 38.31 -20.45 11.80
CA TRP A 713 38.92 -19.46 12.70
C TRP A 713 40.40 -19.72 12.96
N GLU A 714 40.85 -20.98 13.01
CA GLU A 714 42.26 -21.30 13.19
C GLU A 714 43.09 -20.89 11.96
N GLN A 715 42.54 -21.06 10.76
CA GLN A 715 43.14 -20.60 9.51
C GLN A 715 43.17 -19.07 9.43
N ALA A 716 42.08 -18.40 9.83
CA ALA A 716 42.01 -16.93 9.85
C ALA A 716 43.07 -16.34 10.79
N LEU A 717 43.24 -16.91 11.98
CA LEU A 717 44.28 -16.52 12.95
C LEU A 717 45.72 -16.82 12.49
N GLN A 718 45.90 -17.59 11.41
CA GLN A 718 47.19 -17.85 10.77
C GLN A 718 47.46 -16.95 9.57
N GLY A 719 46.51 -16.08 9.21
CA GLY A 719 46.55 -15.34 7.94
C GLY A 719 46.36 -16.25 6.71
N GLY A 720 45.82 -17.45 6.91
CA GLY A 720 45.60 -18.44 5.85
C GLY A 720 44.34 -18.18 5.01
N VAL A 721 43.51 -17.21 5.41
CA VAL A 721 42.30 -16.81 4.67
C VAL A 721 42.57 -15.51 3.93
N ASN A 722 42.42 -15.53 2.60
CA ASN A 722 42.66 -14.37 1.75
C ASN A 722 41.73 -13.20 2.14
N GLY A 723 42.28 -11.98 2.17
CA GLY A 723 41.53 -10.77 2.54
C GLY A 723 41.25 -10.63 4.04
N ILE A 724 41.56 -11.63 4.87
CA ILE A 724 41.55 -11.50 6.33
C ILE A 724 42.93 -11.07 6.79
N SER A 725 42.99 -9.90 7.39
CA SER A 725 44.19 -9.41 8.07
C SER A 725 43.96 -9.43 9.57
N GLN A 726 45.00 -9.82 10.29
CA GLN A 726 45.05 -9.62 11.72
C GLN A 726 45.58 -8.21 11.97
N GLU A 727 44.69 -7.24 12.10
CA GLU A 727 45.03 -5.99 12.77
C GLU A 727 45.12 -6.30 14.27
N THR A 728 46.32 -6.59 14.76
CA THR A 728 46.62 -6.46 16.20
C THR A 728 46.65 -4.97 16.53
N ARG A 729 45.48 -4.35 16.53
CA ARG A 729 45.19 -3.40 17.60
C ARG A 729 44.86 -4.27 18.79
N ASP A 730 45.89 -4.79 19.46
CA ASP A 730 45.75 -5.26 20.83
C ASP A 730 45.44 -4.02 21.68
N ARG A 731 44.22 -3.50 21.53
CA ARG A 731 43.80 -2.25 22.11
C ARG A 731 43.46 -2.59 23.54
N SER A 732 44.39 -2.24 24.41
CA SER A 732 44.09 -2.11 25.81
C SER A 732 43.03 -1.04 25.96
N LEU A 733 41.81 -1.45 26.28
CA LEU A 733 40.72 -0.55 26.61
C LEU A 733 40.78 -0.35 28.12
N PRO A 734 41.34 0.77 28.61
CA PRO A 734 41.25 1.08 30.01
C PRO A 734 39.80 1.38 30.35
N TYR A 735 39.30 0.75 31.41
CA TYR A 735 38.08 1.24 32.06
C TYR A 735 38.42 2.56 32.78
N PRO A 736 37.54 3.58 32.75
CA PRO A 736 37.79 4.84 33.44
C PRO A 736 38.23 4.61 34.90
N PRO A 737 39.21 5.36 35.41
CA PRO A 737 39.68 5.17 36.77
C PRO A 737 38.54 5.47 37.76
N PHE A 738 38.17 4.47 38.55
CA PHE A 738 37.18 4.61 39.62
C PHE A 738 37.92 4.83 40.94
N SER A 739 37.45 5.76 41.77
CA SER A 739 38.07 6.01 43.07
C SER A 739 37.05 6.02 44.20
N ILE A 740 37.37 5.30 45.28
CA ILE A 740 36.59 5.30 46.52
C ILE A 740 37.50 5.70 47.68
N THR A 741 36.98 6.56 48.55
CA THR A 741 37.73 7.12 49.67
C THR A 741 37.14 6.63 50.98
N TYR A 742 38.00 6.08 51.84
CA TYR A 742 37.65 5.54 53.14
C TYR A 742 38.01 6.53 54.24
N ALA A 743 37.04 6.82 55.10
CA ALA A 743 37.24 7.62 56.28
C ALA A 743 38.13 6.90 57.31
N PRO A 744 38.85 7.65 58.16
CA PRO A 744 39.62 7.07 59.26
C PRO A 744 38.73 6.18 60.16
N GLY A 745 39.18 4.95 60.42
CA GLY A 745 38.45 3.97 61.25
C GLY A 745 37.48 3.06 60.50
N ASP A 746 37.20 3.36 59.23
CA ASP A 746 36.31 2.57 58.36
C ASP A 746 37.10 1.88 57.22
N LEU A 747 38.37 1.62 57.48
CA LEU A 747 39.33 1.07 56.52
C LEU A 747 39.14 -0.44 56.37
N PRO A 748 38.91 -0.96 55.15
CA PRO A 748 38.92 -2.39 54.93
C PRO A 748 40.33 -2.96 55.14
N PRO A 749 40.46 -4.27 55.42
CA PRO A 749 41.77 -4.91 55.51
C PRO A 749 42.60 -4.64 54.25
N LEU A 750 43.77 -4.01 54.40
CA LEU A 750 44.67 -3.62 53.29
C LEU A 750 45.46 -4.80 52.69
N GLY A 751 44.80 -5.96 52.52
CA GLY A 751 45.41 -7.21 52.12
C GLY A 751 45.78 -7.29 50.62
N THR A 752 45.54 -8.45 50.01
CA THR A 752 45.85 -8.70 48.59
C THR A 752 45.05 -7.77 47.67
N SER A 753 45.47 -7.61 46.41
CA SER A 753 44.71 -6.85 45.42
C SER A 753 43.28 -7.38 45.25
N ALA A 754 43.07 -8.70 45.38
CA ALA A 754 41.75 -9.31 45.34
C ALA A 754 40.88 -8.90 46.54
N GLN A 755 41.45 -8.86 47.75
CA GLN A 755 40.74 -8.39 48.95
C GLN A 755 40.39 -6.90 48.86
N ARG A 756 41.30 -6.09 48.30
CA ARG A 756 41.03 -4.67 48.04
C ARG A 756 39.96 -4.47 46.96
N LEU A 757 39.97 -5.27 45.89
CA LEU A 757 38.92 -5.22 44.87
C LEU A 757 37.56 -5.58 45.48
N ALA A 758 37.49 -6.68 46.23
CA ALA A 758 36.26 -7.09 46.92
C ALA A 758 35.72 -5.98 47.84
N ALA A 759 36.60 -5.30 48.59
CA ALA A 759 36.21 -4.18 49.44
C ALA A 759 35.68 -2.97 48.63
N VAL A 760 36.26 -2.69 47.45
CA VAL A 760 35.73 -1.66 46.56
C VAL A 760 34.35 -2.07 46.03
N LEU A 761 34.18 -3.32 45.59
CA LEU A 761 32.92 -3.82 45.04
C LEU A 761 31.79 -3.81 46.07
N GLU A 762 32.06 -4.17 47.32
CA GLU A 762 31.08 -4.15 48.41
C GLU A 762 30.47 -2.75 48.65
N ARG A 763 31.20 -1.68 48.31
CA ARG A 763 30.82 -0.29 48.60
C ARG A 763 30.64 0.59 47.38
N SER A 764 30.71 0.03 46.18
CA SER A 764 30.58 0.78 44.93
C SER A 764 29.43 0.23 44.08
N THR A 765 28.99 1.06 43.14
CA THR A 765 28.06 0.68 42.08
C THR A 765 28.76 0.01 40.89
N LEU A 766 30.09 -0.17 40.96
CA LEU A 766 30.91 -0.58 39.83
C LEU A 766 30.44 -1.90 39.19
N GLU A 767 30.05 -2.90 39.97
CA GLU A 767 29.57 -4.17 39.41
C GLU A 767 28.23 -4.01 38.69
N ALA A 768 27.34 -3.16 39.22
CA ALA A 768 26.09 -2.85 38.55
C ALA A 768 26.33 -2.02 37.28
N GLU A 769 27.25 -1.06 37.31
CA GLU A 769 27.66 -0.25 36.15
C GLU A 769 28.26 -1.12 35.05
N LEU A 770 29.16 -2.05 35.41
CA LEU A 770 29.73 -2.99 34.44
C LEU A 770 28.68 -3.92 33.85
N ASN A 771 27.79 -4.48 34.67
CA ASN A 771 26.72 -5.36 34.18
C ASN A 771 25.75 -4.63 33.27
N ALA A 772 25.48 -3.35 33.54
CA ALA A 772 24.66 -2.49 32.67
C ALA A 772 25.35 -2.25 31.32
N ASP A 773 26.67 -2.02 31.34
CA ASP A 773 27.53 -1.96 30.14
C ASP A 773 27.75 -3.33 29.46
N GLY A 774 27.15 -4.42 29.97
CA GLY A 774 27.26 -5.78 29.42
C GLY A 774 28.57 -6.50 29.76
N TYR A 775 29.30 -6.04 30.77
CA TYR A 775 30.55 -6.64 31.24
C TYR A 775 30.44 -7.24 32.63
N GLN A 776 31.37 -8.15 32.92
CA GLN A 776 31.61 -8.68 34.24
C GLN A 776 32.97 -8.22 34.76
N ILE A 777 33.12 -8.23 36.10
CA ILE A 777 34.41 -7.95 36.75
C ILE A 777 35.54 -8.83 36.18
N ALA A 778 35.23 -10.07 35.79
CA ALA A 778 36.19 -11.02 35.24
C ALA A 778 36.73 -10.65 33.85
N ASP A 779 36.06 -9.77 33.11
CA ASP A 779 36.48 -9.36 31.76
C ASP A 779 37.69 -8.42 31.78
N PHE A 780 38.03 -7.88 32.95
CA PHE A 780 39.12 -6.94 33.12
C PHE A 780 40.18 -7.45 34.10
N ASN A 781 41.42 -7.03 33.84
CA ASN A 781 42.47 -7.10 34.84
C ASN A 781 42.50 -5.79 35.64
N TRP A 782 42.28 -5.90 36.95
CA TRP A 782 42.15 -4.76 37.84
C TRP A 782 43.48 -4.45 38.54
N VAL A 783 43.90 -3.19 38.47
CA VAL A 783 45.06 -2.63 39.16
C VAL A 783 44.57 -1.59 40.16
N ILE A 784 44.86 -1.84 41.45
CA ILE A 784 44.43 -0.99 42.55
C ILE A 784 45.60 -0.17 43.08
N GLY A 785 45.58 1.13 42.82
CA GLY A 785 46.42 2.12 43.49
C GLY A 785 45.85 2.50 44.85
N THR A 786 46.72 2.83 45.79
CA THR A 786 46.32 3.32 47.12
C THR A 786 46.97 4.67 47.36
N GLY A 787 46.16 5.71 47.48
CA GLY A 787 46.55 7.05 47.93
C GLY A 787 46.23 7.21 49.41
N GLN A 788 47.06 7.94 50.14
CA GLN A 788 46.81 8.29 51.54
C GLN A 788 46.92 9.80 51.73
N ARG A 789 46.02 10.37 52.53
CA ARG A 789 46.03 11.77 52.90
C ARG A 789 45.90 11.90 54.41
N THR A 790 46.87 12.54 55.05
CA THR A 790 46.77 12.91 56.46
C THR A 790 45.89 14.15 56.61
N LEU A 791 44.87 14.06 57.45
CA LEU A 791 43.95 15.13 57.78
C LEU A 791 44.57 16.06 58.86
N GLY A 792 44.01 17.26 59.01
CA GLY A 792 44.46 18.22 60.03
C GLY A 792 44.34 17.69 61.48
N SER A 793 43.53 16.64 61.70
CA SER A 793 43.38 15.93 62.97
C SER A 793 44.51 14.91 63.25
N GLY A 794 45.36 14.62 62.28
CA GLY A 794 46.35 13.53 62.34
C GLY A 794 45.82 12.17 61.85
N ASP A 795 44.52 12.08 61.54
CA ASP A 795 43.92 10.88 60.99
C ASP A 795 44.33 10.65 59.52
N ILE A 796 44.25 9.39 59.06
CA ILE A 796 44.62 9.02 57.68
C ILE A 796 43.36 8.63 56.90
N GLU A 797 43.10 9.39 55.84
CA GLU A 797 42.13 9.06 54.80
C GLU A 797 42.84 8.25 53.71
N VAL A 798 42.19 7.20 53.19
CA VAL A 798 42.77 6.33 52.17
C VAL A 798 41.85 6.27 50.96
N THR A 799 42.38 6.60 49.79
CA THR A 799 41.68 6.49 48.51
C THR A 799 42.21 5.28 47.76
N PHE A 800 41.32 4.37 47.37
CA PHE A 800 41.63 3.36 46.36
C PHE A 800 41.26 3.90 45.00
N THR A 801 42.24 3.94 44.10
CA THR A 801 42.02 4.23 42.68
C THR A 801 42.21 2.94 41.91
N ILE A 802 41.13 2.43 41.33
CA ILE A 802 41.14 1.21 40.54
C ILE A 802 41.15 1.55 39.06
N ASN A 803 42.04 0.88 38.33
CA ASN A 803 42.14 0.93 36.88
C ASN A 803 41.89 -0.48 36.36
N ALA A 804 41.05 -0.63 35.35
CA ALA A 804 40.84 -1.91 34.70
C ALA A 804 41.41 -1.88 33.29
N GLN A 805 41.91 -3.01 32.82
CA GLN A 805 42.40 -3.17 31.46
C GLN A 805 41.89 -4.48 30.88
N ARG A 806 41.34 -4.42 29.68
CA ARG A 806 41.07 -5.58 28.82
C ARG A 806 41.71 -5.35 27.47
N THR A 807 42.06 -6.43 26.78
CA THR A 807 42.63 -6.38 25.44
C THR A 807 41.70 -7.07 24.46
N ILE A 808 41.51 -6.46 23.29
CA ILE A 808 40.73 -7.02 22.19
C ILE A 808 41.67 -7.48 21.09
N LEU A 809 41.41 -8.66 20.53
CA LEU A 809 41.95 -9.06 19.22
C LEU A 809 40.86 -8.91 18.17
N ARG A 810 41.16 -8.18 17.10
CA ARG A 810 40.27 -8.00 15.95
C ARG A 810 40.81 -8.72 14.72
N LEU A 811 39.92 -9.43 14.04
CA LEU A 811 40.12 -9.94 12.69
C LEU A 811 39.32 -9.05 11.74
N GLU A 812 39.95 -8.61 10.67
CA GLU A 812 39.36 -7.70 9.70
C GLU A 812 39.37 -8.33 8.32
N ARG A 813 38.24 -8.28 7.64
CA ARG A 813 38.09 -8.66 6.24
C ARG A 813 37.71 -7.45 5.42
N ASP A 814 38.62 -7.02 4.55
CA ASP A 814 38.35 -5.93 3.63
C ASP A 814 37.31 -6.39 2.61
N LEU A 815 36.11 -5.79 2.64
CA LEU A 815 35.05 -6.13 1.70
C LEU A 815 35.42 -5.81 0.25
N ARG A 816 36.41 -4.93 0.01
CA ARG A 816 36.97 -4.71 -1.34
C ARG A 816 37.59 -5.98 -1.90
N ALA A 817 38.09 -6.88 -1.05
CA ALA A 817 38.66 -8.16 -1.47
C ALA A 817 37.58 -9.15 -1.94
N GLN A 818 36.37 -9.13 -1.36
CA GLN A 818 35.21 -9.90 -1.86
C GLN A 818 34.63 -9.29 -3.14
N LEU A 819 34.54 -7.96 -3.22
CA LEU A 819 33.96 -7.25 -4.38
C LEU A 819 34.90 -7.21 -5.60
N SER A 820 36.12 -7.71 -5.49
CA SER A 820 37.10 -7.68 -6.57
C SER A 820 37.82 -9.02 -6.74
N GLU A 821 37.05 -10.11 -6.69
CA GLU A 821 37.54 -11.43 -7.07
C GLU A 821 38.15 -11.36 -8.48
N LEU A 822 39.46 -11.65 -8.56
CA LEU A 822 40.13 -11.83 -9.83
C LEU A 822 39.51 -13.07 -10.47
N LEU A 823 38.71 -12.85 -11.52
CA LEU A 823 38.09 -13.95 -12.24
C LEU A 823 39.16 -14.67 -13.07
N PHE A 824 39.87 -13.92 -13.92
CA PHE A 824 40.92 -14.46 -14.79
C PHE A 824 41.77 -13.35 -15.42
N ASN A 825 42.79 -13.74 -16.19
CA ASN A 825 43.63 -12.82 -16.96
C ASN A 825 43.34 -12.94 -18.46
N LEU A 826 43.32 -11.80 -19.14
CA LEU A 826 43.24 -11.67 -20.59
C LEU A 826 44.62 -11.32 -21.16
N ASN A 827 44.85 -11.74 -22.41
CA ASN A 827 46.03 -11.37 -23.16
C ASN A 827 46.00 -9.88 -23.52
N ASN A 828 47.15 -9.20 -23.40
CA ASN A 828 47.30 -7.78 -23.71
C ASN A 828 46.93 -7.41 -25.16
N ASN A 829 46.95 -8.36 -26.11
CA ASN A 829 46.50 -8.11 -27.47
C ASN A 829 44.99 -7.74 -27.56
N LEU A 830 44.18 -8.09 -26.55
CA LEU A 830 42.76 -7.72 -26.47
C LEU A 830 42.53 -6.28 -25.95
N GLN A 831 43.60 -5.56 -25.59
CA GLN A 831 43.50 -4.17 -25.14
C GLN A 831 42.90 -3.26 -26.23
N THR A 832 43.25 -3.51 -27.49
CA THR A 832 42.73 -2.76 -28.63
C THR A 832 41.21 -2.89 -28.73
N ASP A 833 40.69 -4.10 -28.50
CA ASP A 833 39.25 -4.38 -28.53
C ASP A 833 38.52 -3.61 -27.43
N LEU A 834 39.05 -3.63 -26.20
CA LEU A 834 38.49 -2.89 -25.07
C LEU A 834 38.54 -1.37 -25.29
N THR A 835 39.64 -0.87 -25.84
CA THR A 835 39.83 0.57 -26.13
C THR A 835 38.90 1.06 -27.23
N ASN A 836 38.65 0.22 -28.23
CA ASN A 836 37.69 0.50 -29.30
C ASN A 836 36.22 0.25 -28.91
N ARG A 837 35.99 -0.19 -27.66
CA ARG A 837 34.66 -0.57 -27.13
C ARG A 837 34.00 -1.69 -27.92
N THR A 838 34.79 -2.60 -28.47
CA THR A 838 34.32 -3.72 -29.31
C THR A 838 34.45 -5.05 -28.58
N LEU A 839 33.39 -5.86 -28.60
CA LEU A 839 33.43 -7.26 -28.15
C LEU A 839 33.77 -8.17 -29.32
N SER A 840 35.05 -8.23 -29.67
CA SER A 840 35.54 -9.10 -30.75
C SER A 840 35.25 -10.58 -30.46
N PRO A 841 35.21 -11.45 -31.48
CA PRO A 841 35.12 -12.89 -31.27
C PRO A 841 36.22 -13.43 -30.35
N ALA A 842 37.43 -12.86 -30.41
CA ALA A 842 38.55 -13.26 -29.56
C ALA A 842 38.33 -12.87 -28.09
N LEU A 843 37.81 -11.67 -27.83
CA LEU A 843 37.48 -11.24 -26.48
C LEU A 843 36.33 -12.08 -25.89
N ARG A 844 35.29 -12.36 -26.68
CA ARG A 844 34.18 -13.25 -26.26
C ARG A 844 34.68 -14.66 -25.96
N GLN A 845 35.52 -15.22 -26.82
CA GLN A 845 36.08 -16.56 -26.63
C GLN A 845 36.93 -16.62 -25.35
N ALA A 846 37.74 -15.61 -25.07
CA ALA A 846 38.55 -15.57 -23.85
C ALA A 846 37.68 -15.56 -22.56
N PHE A 847 36.50 -14.93 -22.61
CA PHE A 847 35.51 -14.99 -21.53
C PHE A 847 34.83 -16.36 -21.43
N VAL A 848 34.54 -17.03 -22.55
CA VAL A 848 34.05 -18.42 -22.58
C VAL A 848 35.08 -19.39 -22.01
N ASP A 849 36.36 -19.26 -22.39
CA ASP A 849 37.45 -20.12 -21.96
C ASP A 849 37.69 -20.03 -20.44
N ALA A 850 37.29 -18.92 -19.82
CA ALA A 850 37.34 -18.70 -18.39
C ALA A 850 36.03 -19.03 -17.65
N ASP A 851 35.11 -19.77 -18.30
CA ASP A 851 33.79 -20.13 -17.78
C ASP A 851 32.93 -18.91 -17.36
N TYR A 852 33.11 -17.79 -18.06
CA TYR A 852 32.40 -16.54 -17.81
C TYR A 852 31.84 -15.94 -19.12
N PRO A 853 30.95 -16.63 -19.84
CA PRO A 853 30.48 -16.19 -21.16
C PRO A 853 29.74 -14.85 -21.09
N LEU A 854 30.09 -13.91 -21.99
CA LEU A 854 29.41 -12.62 -22.15
C LEU A 854 28.19 -12.75 -23.09
N SER A 855 27.08 -12.08 -22.77
CA SER A 855 25.91 -12.07 -23.68
C SER A 855 26.21 -11.30 -24.98
N GLU A 856 25.39 -11.52 -26.01
CA GLU A 856 25.50 -10.77 -27.28
C GLU A 856 25.34 -9.27 -27.10
N VAL A 857 24.56 -8.85 -26.09
CA VAL A 857 24.22 -7.44 -25.83
C VAL A 857 25.15 -6.75 -24.83
N ALA A 858 26.22 -7.43 -24.38
CA ALA A 858 27.23 -6.83 -23.52
C ALA A 858 27.89 -5.61 -24.17
N ARG A 859 28.33 -4.64 -23.35
CA ARG A 859 28.94 -3.37 -23.80
C ARG A 859 30.18 -3.04 -23.01
N VAL A 860 31.18 -2.47 -23.67
CA VAL A 860 32.43 -2.00 -23.04
C VAL A 860 32.38 -0.49 -22.86
N LEU A 861 32.65 -0.01 -21.64
CA LEU A 861 32.84 1.39 -21.30
C LEU A 861 34.31 1.63 -20.93
N ILE A 862 34.83 2.82 -21.24
CA ILE A 862 36.20 3.20 -20.88
C ILE A 862 36.12 3.94 -19.55
N ARG A 863 36.78 3.41 -18.52
CA ARG A 863 36.87 4.03 -17.19
C ARG A 863 38.12 4.90 -17.08
N ALA A 864 39.25 4.38 -17.56
CA ALA A 864 40.50 5.12 -17.72
C ALA A 864 41.18 4.70 -19.02
N VAL A 865 41.47 5.67 -19.90
CA VAL A 865 42.02 5.42 -21.24
C VAL A 865 43.30 4.58 -21.13
N ASN A 866 43.34 3.44 -21.83
CA ASN A 866 44.46 2.50 -21.84
C ASN A 866 44.82 1.83 -20.50
N GLN A 867 43.99 1.99 -19.47
CA GLN A 867 44.26 1.47 -18.13
C GLN A 867 43.10 0.67 -17.53
N GLN A 868 41.84 1.11 -17.72
CA GLN A 868 40.67 0.48 -17.11
C GLN A 868 39.45 0.54 -18.03
N TRP A 869 38.73 -0.58 -18.12
CA TRP A 869 37.50 -0.74 -18.90
C TRP A 869 36.45 -1.47 -18.08
N LEU A 870 35.18 -1.16 -18.32
CA LEU A 870 34.04 -1.78 -17.66
C LEU A 870 33.22 -2.54 -18.71
N ILE A 871 32.88 -3.80 -18.46
CA ILE A 871 31.97 -4.57 -19.31
C ILE A 871 30.64 -4.68 -18.57
N LEU A 872 29.58 -4.14 -19.17
CA LEU A 872 28.20 -4.26 -18.71
C LEU A 872 27.50 -5.34 -19.53
N ASP A 873 27.03 -6.38 -18.86
CA ASP A 873 26.42 -7.54 -19.48
C ASP A 873 25.03 -7.82 -18.88
N PRO A 874 23.94 -7.42 -19.56
CA PRO A 874 22.57 -7.74 -19.15
C PRO A 874 22.41 -9.26 -19.00
N ALA A 875 21.83 -9.73 -17.89
CA ALA A 875 21.79 -11.16 -17.52
C ALA A 875 21.56 -12.11 -18.70
N HIS A 876 22.39 -13.16 -18.77
CA HIS A 876 22.20 -14.27 -19.69
C HIS A 876 20.85 -14.97 -19.37
N PRO A 877 20.03 -15.36 -20.37
CA PRO A 877 18.70 -15.98 -20.18
C PRO A 877 18.64 -17.28 -19.34
N LEU A 878 19.78 -17.79 -18.86
CA LEU A 878 19.90 -19.05 -18.14
C LEU A 878 20.10 -18.89 -16.63
N LEU A 879 20.15 -17.66 -16.11
CA LEU A 879 20.21 -17.39 -14.68
C LEU A 879 18.92 -16.68 -14.26
N HIS A 880 18.19 -17.25 -13.30
CA HIS A 880 16.83 -16.88 -12.87
C HIS A 880 16.68 -15.51 -12.19
N GLN A 881 17.39 -14.47 -12.63
CA GLN A 881 17.18 -13.08 -12.16
C GLN A 881 17.19 -12.10 -13.35
N PRO A 882 16.01 -11.75 -13.91
CA PRO A 882 15.88 -10.88 -15.09
C PRO A 882 16.44 -9.46 -14.91
N ASP A 883 16.69 -9.03 -13.67
CA ASP A 883 17.01 -7.63 -13.34
C ASP A 883 18.49 -7.38 -12.98
N ALA A 884 19.35 -8.40 -13.01
CA ALA A 884 20.76 -8.26 -12.61
C ALA A 884 21.69 -8.01 -13.83
N ILE A 885 22.18 -6.78 -14.01
CA ILE A 885 23.27 -6.50 -14.97
C ILE A 885 24.59 -6.99 -14.37
N ARG A 886 25.26 -7.95 -15.02
CA ARG A 886 26.61 -8.37 -14.63
C ARG A 886 27.60 -7.29 -15.02
N THR A 887 28.43 -6.86 -14.09
CA THR A 887 29.45 -5.83 -14.33
C THR A 887 30.84 -6.41 -14.09
N VAL A 888 31.78 -6.13 -14.99
CA VAL A 888 33.14 -6.69 -14.94
C VAL A 888 34.16 -5.59 -15.21
N LEU A 889 35.11 -5.39 -14.29
CA LEU A 889 36.22 -4.46 -14.44
C LEU A 889 37.41 -5.16 -15.10
N VAL A 890 37.91 -4.62 -16.20
CA VAL A 890 39.18 -5.02 -16.81
C VAL A 890 40.22 -3.96 -16.52
N ARG A 891 41.33 -4.34 -15.89
CA ARG A 891 42.44 -3.43 -15.56
C ARG A 891 43.74 -3.92 -16.17
N ARG A 892 44.47 -3.01 -16.82
CA ARG A 892 45.80 -3.29 -17.34
C ARG A 892 46.84 -3.34 -16.22
N THR A 893 47.66 -4.39 -16.23
CA THR A 893 48.91 -4.50 -15.48
C THR A 893 50.08 -4.52 -16.46
N ASP A 894 51.31 -4.54 -15.96
CA ASP A 894 52.51 -4.52 -16.81
C ASP A 894 52.63 -5.77 -17.70
N ALA A 895 52.00 -6.89 -17.31
CA ALA A 895 52.13 -8.18 -17.98
C ALA A 895 50.83 -8.70 -18.63
N HIS A 896 49.65 -8.26 -18.19
CA HIS A 896 48.37 -8.80 -18.66
C HIS A 896 47.21 -7.82 -18.39
N LEU A 897 46.02 -8.17 -18.87
CA LEU A 897 44.77 -7.52 -18.49
C LEU A 897 44.10 -8.38 -17.40
N THR A 898 43.88 -7.83 -16.22
CA THR A 898 43.16 -8.52 -15.13
C THR A 898 41.66 -8.29 -15.25
N VAL A 899 40.87 -9.36 -15.17
CA VAL A 899 39.40 -9.31 -15.19
C VAL A 899 38.87 -9.56 -13.78
N ARG A 900 38.03 -8.67 -13.28
CA ARG A 900 37.46 -8.73 -11.94
C ARG A 900 35.96 -8.55 -12.00
N ARG A 901 35.21 -9.31 -11.20
CA ARG A 901 33.79 -9.01 -10.98
C ARG A 901 33.67 -7.66 -10.30
N GLU A 902 32.73 -6.82 -10.72
CA GLU A 902 32.37 -5.58 -10.06
C GLU A 902 30.86 -5.65 -9.85
N ASP A 903 30.38 -5.55 -8.60
CA ASP A 903 28.93 -5.53 -8.38
C ASP A 903 28.32 -4.29 -9.04
N PRO A 904 27.09 -4.38 -9.57
CA PRO A 904 26.45 -3.30 -10.32
C PRO A 904 26.28 -2.07 -9.43
N LEU A 905 27.24 -1.18 -9.54
CA LEU A 905 27.26 0.12 -8.92
C LEU A 905 27.13 1.17 -9.99
N THR A 906 26.08 1.97 -9.83
CA THR A 906 25.61 2.99 -10.76
C THR A 906 26.75 3.74 -11.44
N THR A 907 26.86 3.54 -12.74
CA THR A 907 27.82 4.18 -13.64
C THR A 907 27.49 5.66 -13.82
N GLU A 908 28.03 6.55 -12.97
CA GLU A 908 28.17 7.98 -13.28
C GLU A 908 29.64 8.39 -13.26
N ALA A 909 30.05 9.07 -14.33
CA ALA A 909 31.44 9.35 -14.69
C ALA A 909 31.99 10.60 -13.99
N VAL A 910 32.11 10.56 -12.67
CA VAL A 910 33.12 11.29 -11.87
C VAL A 910 33.41 10.38 -10.69
N VAL A 911 34.68 10.23 -10.31
CA VAL A 911 35.18 9.44 -9.17
C VAL A 911 34.23 9.50 -7.97
N ARG A 912 33.34 8.50 -7.88
CA ARG A 912 32.57 8.11 -6.71
C ARG A 912 32.61 6.59 -6.68
N ALA A 913 33.73 6.04 -6.21
CA ALA A 913 33.75 4.66 -5.76
C ALA A 913 32.91 4.59 -4.48
N HIS A 914 31.60 4.52 -4.65
CA HIS A 914 30.67 4.12 -3.60
C HIS A 914 30.43 2.62 -3.80
N PRO A 915 30.65 1.72 -2.82
CA PRO A 915 29.65 0.69 -2.58
C PRO A 915 28.33 1.41 -2.28
N PRO A 916 27.17 0.97 -2.80
CA PRO A 916 26.01 1.78 -2.63
C PRO A 916 25.70 1.72 -1.14
N VAL A 917 25.40 2.87 -0.57
CA VAL A 917 24.74 3.01 0.73
C VAL A 917 23.34 2.33 0.71
N THR A 918 22.99 1.62 -0.37
CA THR A 918 21.80 0.78 -0.52
C THR A 918 22.04 -0.71 -0.29
N ASP A 919 23.27 -1.22 -0.12
CA ASP A 919 23.41 -2.57 0.46
C ASP A 919 23.18 -2.50 1.97
N LEU A 920 21.89 -2.46 2.34
CA LEU A 920 21.42 -2.38 3.71
C LEU A 920 21.90 -3.55 4.56
N ARG A 921 22.41 -4.65 3.96
CA ARG A 921 22.92 -5.79 4.71
C ARG A 921 24.10 -5.40 5.61
N HIS A 922 24.93 -4.44 5.16
CA HIS A 922 26.10 -3.96 5.89
C HIS A 922 25.81 -2.77 6.81
N PHE A 923 24.56 -2.31 6.88
CA PHE A 923 24.13 -1.27 7.81
C PHE A 923 23.21 -1.87 8.87
N GLY A 924 23.37 -1.40 10.09
CA GLY A 924 22.32 -1.45 11.08
C GLY A 924 21.36 -0.34 10.73
N GLU A 925 20.10 -0.70 10.69
CA GLU A 925 19.06 0.25 10.44
C GLU A 925 18.04 0.06 11.56
N TYR A 926 17.86 1.11 12.35
CA TYR A 926 16.62 1.25 13.07
C TYR A 926 15.69 2.00 12.13
N VAL A 927 14.91 1.21 11.40
CA VAL A 927 13.66 1.74 10.86
C VAL A 927 12.66 1.57 11.96
N PRO A 928 12.01 2.66 12.36
CA PRO A 928 10.74 2.55 13.02
C PRO A 928 9.76 1.74 12.17
N ALA A 929 9.63 0.46 12.51
CA ALA A 929 8.70 -0.52 11.97
C ALA A 929 8.30 -0.41 10.48
N ARG A 930 9.23 -0.24 9.52
CA ARG A 930 8.90 -0.59 8.12
C ARG A 930 8.92 -2.12 7.95
N PRO A 931 7.97 -2.71 7.23
CA PRO A 931 8.17 -4.03 6.67
C PRO A 931 9.37 -3.98 5.72
N ALA A 932 10.12 -5.08 5.67
CA ALA A 932 11.12 -5.31 4.65
C ALA A 932 10.54 -4.93 3.28
N THR A 933 11.35 -4.29 2.43
CA THR A 933 10.97 -3.84 1.09
C THR A 933 10.66 -4.98 0.11
N GLN A 934 10.32 -6.17 0.59
CA GLN A 934 9.74 -7.26 -0.18
C GLN A 934 8.65 -7.98 0.64
N PRO A 935 7.46 -8.22 0.08
CA PRO A 935 6.51 -9.18 0.62
C PRO A 935 7.06 -10.61 0.62
#